data_AF-A0A3C0PG21-F1
#
_entry.id   AF-A0A3C0PG21-F1
#
_cell.length_a   1.000
_cell.length_b   1.000
_cell.length_c   1.000
_cell.angle_alpha   90.00
_cell.angle_beta   90.00
_cell.angle_gamma   90.00
#
_symmetry.space_group_name_H-M   'P 1'
#
loop_
_entity.id
_entity.type
_entity.pdbx_description
1 polymer ?
#
loop_
_entity_poly.entity_id
_entity_poly.type
_entity_poly.pdbx_seq_one_letter_code
_entity_poly.pdbx_strand_id
1 'polypeptide(L)'
;MNQKQSFFGKIKICPALIFFILFVGNVFSIDDDKQKSDIDRSMDRLQELLSALKFQDARSTIDLLNYKLDKAKKVMSGDEVKAYNSRLDNAKKTMAVKEDSLVNVTYDILKLQGQDSALLFIQNFLRAGGVSESKVSSAEKKVLEEGPAIKQAKDQEKIANTIKILESGQTPPPSTDAFILQSAQRVVKRHADSLKVIENAKTKKDMDERIRLENIQREKEVKAALEKKVEEERIDRQKRDEENRIAKQKKDDEQKRQDSIAAAENKRLAIELEQKKKQQEQFEAQRRDSLKRVADAREERDRQAQEQDQRKRNDLARLEQARRDSMDAYRKAQDQLESQRRMVKDQNEKKNTSRAEIHEKAVRDSIELFLKFQEQTGKQHRANLALQEKLRSDSIAAVKKSGKKLKDKNNEPVAMNPDNGISVQQGKSSNDSSEAQRWGLLTSTQNQQKEDLLEKERLTKLIEQEKQRKILLAQRQEKAHQDSIDAQRRILEQHKEKNRQDSIAMVLKLKMELEKQQAMERKTRIAQEEKERIARQEEDRRRSIALLDQQKEKARQDSIEIVMKQKEEMASRRKARIAQEEKERIARQEEDRRRSITLAQQKEKNRQDSIDASAARKNSVKNDNQDNDNIRLQQDLQREREKSARLEEQLKQQGSALQEKQHEDGIEAYKKSQSSEKSSIVQANPAELDKSLPAGNIYAKR
;
A
#
# COMPACT_ATOMS: atom_id res chain seq x y z
N MET A 1 133.25 -52.16 -36.43
CA MET A 1 133.34 -51.38 -37.69
C MET A 1 131.98 -50.77 -37.97
N ASN A 2 131.97 -49.46 -38.26
CA ASN A 2 130.94 -48.64 -38.94
C ASN A 2 129.59 -48.41 -38.24
N GLN A 3 128.97 -47.23 -38.27
CA GLN A 3 129.41 -45.82 -38.33
C GLN A 3 128.10 -45.05 -38.06
N LYS A 4 128.03 -44.22 -37.00
CA LYS A 4 126.91 -43.29 -36.80
C LYS A 4 127.05 -42.16 -37.83
N GLN A 5 126.01 -41.89 -38.62
CA GLN A 5 125.88 -40.63 -39.36
C GLN A 5 124.75 -39.79 -38.76
N SER A 6 125.13 -38.65 -38.18
CA SER A 6 124.21 -37.62 -37.70
C SER A 6 123.84 -36.69 -38.85
N PHE A 7 122.58 -36.68 -39.25
CA PHE A 7 122.01 -35.71 -40.17
C PHE A 7 121.57 -34.45 -39.39
N PHE A 8 122.54 -33.64 -38.96
CA PHE A 8 122.28 -32.24 -38.61
C PHE A 8 123.11 -31.35 -39.56
N GLY A 9 122.56 -31.15 -40.75
CA GLY A 9 123.02 -30.11 -41.66
C GLY A 9 122.73 -28.74 -41.04
N LYS A 10 123.78 -27.93 -40.86
CA LYS A 10 123.68 -26.52 -40.48
C LYS A 10 122.95 -25.76 -41.59
N ILE A 11 121.63 -25.66 -41.49
CA ILE A 11 120.86 -24.72 -42.29
C ILE A 11 121.26 -23.32 -41.82
N LYS A 12 122.02 -22.59 -42.64
CA LYS A 12 122.23 -21.15 -42.47
C LYS A 12 120.91 -20.46 -42.77
N ILE A 13 120.04 -20.37 -41.77
CA ILE A 13 118.81 -19.60 -41.86
C ILE A 13 119.24 -18.12 -41.94
N CYS A 14 118.84 -17.46 -43.03
CA CYS A 14 119.17 -16.05 -43.26
C CYS A 14 118.59 -15.21 -42.10
N PRO A 15 119.40 -14.39 -41.40
CA PRO A 15 118.92 -13.56 -40.29
C PRO A 15 117.75 -12.67 -40.67
N ALA A 16 117.69 -12.22 -41.93
CA ALA A 16 116.59 -11.43 -42.47
C ALA A 16 115.26 -12.19 -42.55
N LEU A 17 115.29 -13.51 -42.79
CA LEU A 17 114.09 -14.35 -42.82
C LEU A 17 113.57 -14.62 -41.40
N ILE A 18 114.47 -14.80 -40.43
CA ILE A 18 114.10 -14.90 -39.01
C ILE A 18 113.53 -13.58 -38.52
N PHE A 19 114.14 -12.45 -38.88
CA PHE A 19 113.61 -11.12 -38.56
C PHE A 19 112.26 -10.88 -39.22
N PHE A 20 112.05 -11.29 -40.46
CA PHE A 20 110.77 -11.15 -41.15
C PHE A 20 109.68 -12.03 -40.52
N ILE A 21 109.98 -13.28 -40.16
CA ILE A 21 109.04 -14.18 -39.47
C ILE A 21 108.72 -13.65 -38.06
N LEU A 22 109.71 -13.16 -37.31
CA LEU A 22 109.50 -12.56 -35.99
C LEU A 22 108.80 -11.20 -36.06
N PHE A 23 109.05 -10.39 -37.09
CA PHE A 23 108.44 -9.08 -37.29
C PHE A 23 107.00 -9.21 -37.79
N VAL A 24 106.75 -10.07 -38.78
CA VAL A 24 105.39 -10.39 -39.26
C VAL A 24 104.61 -11.11 -38.15
N GLY A 25 105.22 -12.06 -37.44
CA GLY A 25 104.63 -12.70 -36.27
C GLY A 25 104.27 -11.70 -35.16
N ASN A 26 105.15 -10.76 -34.82
CA ASN A 26 104.85 -9.71 -33.84
C ASN A 26 103.78 -8.72 -34.34
N VAL A 27 103.79 -8.32 -35.61
CA VAL A 27 102.80 -7.37 -36.15
C VAL A 27 101.40 -7.99 -36.19
N PHE A 28 101.27 -9.27 -36.56
CA PHE A 28 99.99 -9.98 -36.50
C PHE A 28 99.55 -10.25 -35.04
N SER A 29 100.47 -10.63 -34.14
CA SER A 29 100.13 -10.82 -32.71
C SER A 29 99.71 -9.52 -32.01
N ILE A 30 100.26 -8.36 -32.38
CA ILE A 30 99.86 -7.05 -31.80
C ILE A 30 98.41 -6.69 -32.18
N ASP A 31 97.97 -7.01 -33.40
CA ASP A 31 96.59 -6.76 -33.82
C ASP A 31 95.59 -7.76 -33.20
N ASP A 32 96.02 -9.00 -32.95
CA ASP A 32 95.21 -10.04 -32.31
C ASP A 32 94.97 -9.76 -30.82
N ASP A 33 96.02 -9.37 -30.08
CA ASP A 33 95.92 -8.98 -28.67
C ASP A 33 95.06 -7.72 -28.48
N LYS A 34 95.12 -6.80 -29.44
CA LYS A 34 94.31 -5.59 -29.45
C LYS A 34 92.82 -5.90 -29.66
N GLN A 35 92.49 -6.83 -30.56
CA GLN A 35 91.10 -7.27 -30.77
C GLN A 35 90.52 -7.92 -29.51
N LYS A 36 91.29 -8.76 -28.82
CA LYS A 36 90.88 -9.41 -27.57
C LYS A 36 90.66 -8.39 -26.45
N SER A 37 91.61 -7.46 -26.27
CA SER A 37 91.49 -6.34 -25.32
C SER A 37 90.25 -5.47 -25.56
N ASP A 38 89.92 -5.20 -26.83
CA ASP A 38 88.74 -4.42 -27.20
C ASP A 38 87.42 -5.18 -26.98
N ILE A 39 87.42 -6.51 -27.06
CA ILE A 39 86.28 -7.36 -26.69
C ILE A 39 86.11 -7.35 -25.18
N ASP A 40 87.18 -7.56 -24.41
CA ASP A 40 87.14 -7.54 -22.93
C ASP A 40 86.62 -6.22 -22.39
N ARG A 41 87.15 -5.08 -22.87
CA ARG A 41 86.64 -3.74 -22.50
C ARG A 41 85.16 -3.56 -22.83
N SER A 42 84.69 -4.14 -23.94
CA SER A 42 83.28 -4.06 -24.34
C SER A 42 82.40 -4.95 -23.46
N MET A 43 82.91 -6.09 -22.98
CA MET A 43 82.24 -6.97 -22.01
C MET A 43 82.13 -6.30 -20.63
N ASP A 44 83.19 -5.65 -20.16
CA ASP A 44 83.18 -4.91 -18.89
C ASP A 44 82.17 -3.76 -18.94
N ARG A 45 82.16 -3.00 -20.05
CA ARG A 45 81.18 -1.95 -20.30
C ARG A 45 79.75 -2.52 -20.34
N LEU A 46 79.53 -3.67 -20.96
CA LEU A 46 78.22 -4.33 -20.97
C LEU A 46 77.76 -4.65 -19.54
N GLN A 47 78.65 -5.16 -18.69
CA GLN A 47 78.34 -5.45 -17.29
C GLN A 47 78.01 -4.17 -16.52
N GLU A 48 78.75 -3.08 -16.72
CA GLU A 48 78.46 -1.77 -16.12
C GLU A 48 77.07 -1.26 -16.55
N LEU A 49 76.74 -1.33 -17.85
CA LEU A 49 75.45 -0.90 -18.38
C LEU A 49 74.29 -1.72 -17.83
N LEU A 50 74.45 -3.04 -17.71
CA LEU A 50 73.46 -3.92 -17.07
C LEU A 50 73.30 -3.61 -15.58
N SER A 51 74.37 -3.21 -14.90
CA SER A 51 74.33 -2.80 -13.49
C SER A 51 73.57 -1.49 -13.31
N ALA A 52 73.80 -0.53 -14.22
CA ALA A 52 73.14 0.77 -14.26
C ALA A 52 71.73 0.77 -14.89
N LEU A 53 71.21 -0.40 -15.29
CA LEU A 53 69.88 -0.56 -15.91
C LEU A 53 69.70 0.23 -17.22
N LYS A 54 70.79 0.42 -17.98
CA LYS A 54 70.77 1.09 -19.31
C LYS A 54 70.60 0.06 -20.41
N PHE A 55 69.38 -0.46 -20.59
CA PHE A 55 69.10 -1.60 -21.45
C PHE A 55 69.29 -1.31 -22.95
N GLN A 56 68.97 -0.09 -23.40
CA GLN A 56 69.19 0.29 -24.81
C GLN A 56 70.67 0.24 -25.17
N ASP A 57 71.52 0.87 -24.36
CA ASP A 57 72.98 0.86 -24.55
C ASP A 57 73.56 -0.56 -24.42
N ALA A 58 73.02 -1.37 -23.48
CA ALA A 58 73.42 -2.76 -23.31
C ALA A 58 73.10 -3.60 -24.56
N ARG A 59 71.92 -3.43 -25.19
CA ARG A 59 71.59 -4.12 -26.45
C ARG A 59 72.52 -3.71 -27.59
N SER A 60 72.77 -2.42 -27.76
CA SER A 60 73.74 -1.94 -28.75
C SER A 60 75.15 -2.47 -28.51
N THR A 61 75.55 -2.63 -27.25
CA THR A 61 76.85 -3.21 -26.89
C THR A 61 76.89 -4.73 -27.16
N ILE A 62 75.79 -5.45 -26.92
CA ILE A 62 75.65 -6.87 -27.28
C ILE A 62 75.75 -7.05 -28.80
N ASP A 63 75.08 -6.22 -29.60
CA ASP A 63 75.14 -6.28 -31.06
C ASP A 63 76.56 -6.01 -31.58
N LEU A 64 77.23 -5.00 -31.01
CA LEU A 64 78.63 -4.70 -31.30
C LEU A 64 79.55 -5.87 -30.94
N LEU A 65 79.34 -6.50 -29.78
CA LEU A 65 80.11 -7.66 -29.33
C LEU A 65 79.88 -8.88 -30.21
N ASN A 66 78.65 -9.15 -30.64
CA ASN A 66 78.35 -10.21 -31.61
C ASN A 66 79.13 -9.98 -32.92
N TYR A 67 79.14 -8.75 -33.43
CA TYR A 67 79.89 -8.38 -34.64
C TYR A 67 81.41 -8.51 -34.45
N LYS A 68 81.95 -8.04 -33.32
CA LYS A 68 83.38 -8.17 -32.99
C LYS A 68 83.79 -9.64 -32.86
N LEU A 69 83.00 -10.46 -32.19
CA LEU A 69 83.27 -11.89 -32.05
C LEU A 69 83.19 -12.62 -33.39
N ASP A 70 82.25 -12.26 -34.27
CA ASP A 70 82.17 -12.86 -35.60
C ASP A 70 83.42 -12.58 -36.45
N LYS A 71 83.97 -11.36 -36.34
CA LYS A 71 85.25 -11.01 -36.98
C LYS A 71 86.45 -11.72 -36.33
N ALA A 72 86.46 -11.84 -35.01
CA ALA A 72 87.55 -12.42 -34.25
C ALA A 72 87.64 -13.95 -34.37
N LYS A 73 86.63 -14.63 -34.93
CA LYS A 73 86.66 -16.10 -35.21
C LYS A 73 87.86 -16.56 -36.05
N LYS A 74 88.47 -15.66 -36.84
CA LYS A 74 89.65 -15.97 -37.67
C LYS A 74 90.97 -15.93 -36.89
N VAL A 75 90.93 -15.33 -35.71
CA VAL A 75 92.10 -14.93 -34.91
C VAL A 75 92.11 -15.62 -33.55
N MET A 76 90.93 -15.83 -32.95
CA MET A 76 90.76 -16.46 -31.65
C MET A 76 90.53 -17.97 -31.77
N SER A 77 90.95 -18.71 -30.75
CA SER A 77 90.68 -20.16 -30.71
C SER A 77 89.18 -20.43 -30.57
N GLY A 78 88.72 -21.57 -31.08
CA GLY A 78 87.30 -21.95 -31.03
C GLY A 78 86.73 -22.01 -29.61
N ASP A 79 87.56 -22.38 -28.62
CA ASP A 79 87.14 -22.46 -27.22
C ASP A 79 87.04 -21.08 -26.55
N GLU A 80 87.91 -20.12 -26.91
CA GLU A 80 87.79 -18.73 -26.46
C GLU A 80 86.53 -18.07 -27.03
N VAL A 81 86.25 -18.26 -28.32
CA VAL A 81 85.02 -17.73 -28.95
C VAL A 81 83.77 -18.30 -28.28
N LYS A 82 83.76 -19.61 -27.96
CA LYS A 82 82.68 -20.23 -27.19
C LYS A 82 82.54 -19.62 -25.79
N ALA A 83 83.65 -19.33 -25.11
CA ALA A 83 83.63 -18.71 -23.79
C ALA A 83 83.00 -17.31 -23.82
N TYR A 84 83.35 -16.47 -24.80
CA TYR A 84 82.73 -15.14 -24.96
C TYR A 84 81.25 -15.22 -25.35
N ASN A 85 80.88 -16.12 -26.26
CA ASN A 85 79.48 -16.34 -26.60
C ASN A 85 78.67 -16.79 -25.38
N SER A 86 79.21 -17.68 -24.55
CA SER A 86 78.58 -18.09 -23.29
C SER A 86 78.39 -16.90 -22.33
N ARG A 87 79.39 -16.04 -22.19
CA ARG A 87 79.29 -14.82 -21.38
C ARG A 87 78.25 -13.84 -21.94
N LEU A 88 78.17 -13.67 -23.26
CA LEU A 88 77.16 -12.84 -23.92
C LEU A 88 75.74 -13.39 -23.71
N ASP A 89 75.56 -14.70 -23.81
CA ASP A 89 74.26 -15.32 -23.58
C ASP A 89 73.82 -15.20 -22.11
N ASN A 90 74.77 -15.28 -21.17
CA ASN A 90 74.51 -14.97 -19.76
C ASN A 90 74.15 -13.50 -19.54
N ALA A 91 74.80 -12.57 -20.24
CA ALA A 91 74.48 -11.14 -20.21
C ALA A 91 73.08 -10.86 -20.78
N LYS A 92 72.69 -11.50 -21.90
CA LYS A 92 71.33 -11.43 -22.47
C LYS A 92 70.29 -11.97 -21.49
N LYS A 93 70.54 -13.12 -20.85
CA LYS A 93 69.66 -13.66 -19.81
C LYS A 93 69.52 -12.71 -18.62
N THR A 94 70.63 -12.14 -18.14
CA THR A 94 70.63 -11.17 -17.05
C THR A 94 69.84 -9.92 -17.40
N MET A 95 70.00 -9.42 -18.63
CA MET A 95 69.22 -8.29 -19.16
C MET A 95 67.73 -8.59 -19.13
N ALA A 96 67.32 -9.74 -19.68
CA ALA A 96 65.92 -10.16 -19.73
C ALA A 96 65.31 -10.26 -18.31
N VAL A 97 66.02 -10.87 -17.36
CA VAL A 97 65.58 -10.99 -15.96
C VAL A 97 65.41 -9.61 -15.30
N LYS A 98 66.34 -8.68 -15.54
CA LYS A 98 66.25 -7.32 -14.99
C LYS A 98 65.10 -6.52 -15.58
N GLU A 99 64.84 -6.66 -16.89
CA GLU A 99 63.66 -6.09 -17.52
C GLU A 99 62.36 -6.65 -16.91
N ASP A 100 62.28 -7.97 -16.74
CA ASP A 100 61.11 -8.61 -16.14
C ASP A 100 60.91 -8.17 -14.69
N SER A 101 61.99 -7.97 -13.94
CA SER A 101 61.93 -7.42 -12.59
C SER A 101 61.32 -6.02 -12.56
N LEU A 102 61.67 -5.14 -13.51
CA LEU A 102 61.10 -3.78 -13.57
C LEU A 102 59.63 -3.81 -14.00
N VAL A 103 59.25 -4.73 -14.90
CA VAL A 103 57.85 -4.95 -15.26
C VAL A 103 57.05 -5.43 -14.04
N ASN A 104 57.60 -6.34 -13.24
CA ASN A 104 56.95 -6.80 -12.01
C ASN A 104 56.80 -5.68 -10.97
N VAL A 105 57.83 -4.84 -10.79
CA VAL A 105 57.74 -3.64 -9.94
C VAL A 105 56.60 -2.73 -10.42
N THR A 106 56.39 -2.61 -11.72
CA THR A 106 55.26 -1.84 -12.27
C THR A 106 53.91 -2.40 -11.82
N TYR A 107 53.76 -3.73 -11.80
CA TYR A 107 52.55 -4.38 -11.31
C TYR A 107 52.36 -4.24 -9.80
N ASP A 108 53.45 -4.21 -9.04
CA ASP A 108 53.38 -3.95 -7.60
C ASP A 108 52.98 -2.51 -7.31
N ILE A 109 53.52 -1.55 -8.07
CA ILE A 109 53.11 -0.13 -8.02
C ILE A 109 51.63 0.00 -8.38
N LEU A 110 51.16 -0.71 -9.41
CA LEU A 110 49.74 -0.72 -9.79
C LEU A 110 48.84 -1.16 -8.62
N LYS A 111 49.21 -2.26 -7.95
CA LYS A 111 48.45 -2.79 -6.81
C LYS A 111 48.48 -1.86 -5.61
N LEU A 112 49.64 -1.29 -5.29
CA LEU A 112 49.85 -0.51 -4.07
C LEU A 112 49.44 0.96 -4.24
N GLN A 113 49.97 1.63 -5.25
CA GLN A 113 49.87 3.08 -5.45
C GLN A 113 48.83 3.46 -6.51
N GLY A 114 48.52 2.57 -7.44
CA GLY A 114 47.45 2.75 -8.43
C GLY A 114 47.97 3.00 -9.85
N GLN A 115 47.01 3.17 -10.77
CA GLN A 115 47.25 3.25 -12.21
C GLN A 115 48.19 4.41 -12.59
N ASP A 116 47.96 5.60 -12.04
CA ASP A 116 48.74 6.80 -12.43
C ASP A 116 50.21 6.65 -12.04
N SER A 117 50.49 6.13 -10.84
CA SER A 117 51.85 5.84 -10.40
C SER A 117 52.52 4.76 -11.25
N ALA A 118 51.76 3.73 -11.66
CA ALA A 118 52.29 2.68 -12.53
C ALA A 118 52.62 3.23 -13.93
N LEU A 119 51.74 4.05 -14.53
CA LEU A 119 52.00 4.70 -15.82
C LEU A 119 53.21 5.65 -15.76
N LEU A 120 53.33 6.43 -14.68
CA LEU A 120 54.50 7.27 -14.43
C LEU A 120 55.78 6.44 -14.32
N PHE A 121 55.73 5.29 -13.67
CA PHE A 121 56.87 4.39 -13.58
C PHE A 121 57.26 3.82 -14.95
N ILE A 122 56.27 3.44 -15.77
CA ILE A 122 56.53 2.99 -17.15
C ILE A 122 57.24 4.09 -17.95
N GLN A 123 56.74 5.32 -17.90
CA GLN A 123 57.32 6.43 -18.65
C GLN A 123 58.72 6.80 -18.18
N ASN A 124 58.91 6.93 -16.86
CA ASN A 124 60.15 7.47 -16.29
C ASN A 124 61.24 6.42 -16.06
N PHE A 125 60.89 5.13 -15.95
CA PHE A 125 61.87 4.07 -15.66
C PHE A 125 61.95 3.00 -16.75
N LEU A 126 60.82 2.44 -17.22
CA LEU A 126 60.89 1.40 -18.25
C LEU A 126 61.28 1.96 -19.62
N ARG A 127 60.56 2.98 -20.11
CA ARG A 127 60.84 3.61 -21.41
C ARG A 127 62.20 4.32 -21.38
N ALA A 128 62.47 5.12 -20.34
CA ALA A 128 63.75 5.82 -20.19
C ALA A 128 64.96 4.88 -19.99
N GLY A 129 64.77 3.75 -19.30
CA GLY A 129 65.79 2.71 -19.16
C GLY A 129 66.03 1.91 -20.44
N GLY A 130 65.16 2.05 -21.45
CA GLY A 130 65.26 1.33 -22.71
C GLY A 130 64.80 -0.12 -22.65
N VAL A 131 63.86 -0.46 -21.77
CA VAL A 131 63.22 -1.78 -21.76
C VAL A 131 62.52 -2.03 -23.11
N SER A 132 62.46 -3.28 -23.56
CA SER A 132 61.94 -3.61 -24.89
C SER A 132 60.49 -3.16 -25.06
N GLU A 133 60.15 -2.57 -26.21
CA GLU A 133 58.80 -2.01 -26.45
C GLU A 133 57.70 -3.07 -26.30
N SER A 134 57.98 -4.34 -26.60
CA SER A 134 57.03 -5.44 -26.37
C SER A 134 56.66 -5.60 -24.89
N LYS A 135 57.64 -5.56 -23.99
CA LYS A 135 57.44 -5.62 -22.54
C LYS A 135 56.77 -4.35 -22.00
N VAL A 136 57.18 -3.18 -22.49
CA VAL A 136 56.56 -1.89 -22.15
C VAL A 136 55.07 -1.91 -22.52
N SER A 137 54.75 -2.27 -23.77
CA SER A 137 53.38 -2.34 -24.26
C SER A 137 52.55 -3.37 -23.48
N SER A 138 53.11 -4.53 -23.17
CA SER A 138 52.45 -5.54 -22.32
C SER A 138 52.17 -5.02 -20.91
N ALA A 139 53.10 -4.26 -20.32
CA ALA A 139 52.92 -3.66 -19.00
C ALA A 139 51.85 -2.56 -19.03
N GLU A 140 51.90 -1.66 -20.02
CA GLU A 140 50.91 -0.59 -20.22
C GLU A 140 49.51 -1.14 -20.41
N LYS A 141 49.36 -2.13 -21.30
CA LYS A 141 48.07 -2.78 -21.55
C LYS A 141 47.48 -3.34 -20.25
N LYS A 142 48.27 -4.07 -19.47
CA LYS A 142 47.82 -4.64 -18.20
C LYS A 142 47.48 -3.57 -17.17
N VAL A 143 48.26 -2.49 -17.08
CA VAL A 143 47.96 -1.35 -16.21
C VAL A 143 46.65 -0.65 -16.60
N LEU A 144 46.39 -0.50 -17.90
CA LEU A 144 45.15 0.10 -18.40
C LEU A 144 43.93 -0.82 -18.22
N GLU A 145 44.12 -2.14 -18.32
CA GLU A 145 43.05 -3.12 -18.12
C GLU A 145 42.72 -3.34 -16.63
N GLU A 146 43.72 -3.53 -15.77
CA GLU A 146 43.53 -3.85 -14.35
C GLU A 146 43.40 -2.60 -13.46
N GLY A 147 43.97 -1.47 -13.88
CA GLY A 147 44.00 -0.21 -13.10
C GLY A 147 42.61 0.28 -12.67
N PRO A 148 41.62 0.38 -13.58
CA PRO A 148 40.28 0.81 -13.22
C PRO A 148 39.60 -0.13 -12.21
N ALA A 149 39.79 -1.45 -12.35
CA ALA A 149 39.20 -2.43 -11.45
C ALA A 149 39.79 -2.34 -10.04
N ILE A 150 41.11 -2.18 -9.92
CA ILE A 150 41.79 -1.99 -8.64
C ILE A 150 41.34 -0.69 -7.95
N LYS A 151 41.20 0.40 -8.72
CA LYS A 151 40.69 1.68 -8.21
C LYS A 151 39.26 1.53 -7.68
N GLN A 152 38.36 0.91 -8.47
CA GLN A 152 36.99 0.67 -8.05
C GLN A 152 36.89 -0.20 -6.79
N ALA A 153 37.70 -1.26 -6.68
CA ALA A 153 37.72 -2.11 -5.50
C ALA A 153 38.15 -1.34 -4.24
N LYS A 154 39.22 -0.54 -4.33
CA LYS A 154 39.68 0.33 -3.22
C LYS A 154 38.63 1.39 -2.85
N ASP A 155 37.97 1.98 -3.83
CA ASP A 155 36.92 2.97 -3.58
C ASP A 155 35.69 2.34 -2.93
N GLN A 156 35.30 1.12 -3.35
CA GLN A 156 34.22 0.36 -2.71
C GLN A 156 34.57 -0.02 -1.26
N GLU A 157 35.80 -0.45 -1.00
CA GLU A 157 36.27 -0.76 0.37
C GLU A 157 36.22 0.49 1.26
N LYS A 158 36.71 1.63 0.76
CA LYS A 158 36.61 2.91 1.48
C LYS A 158 35.17 3.32 1.72
N ILE A 159 34.28 3.20 0.72
CA ILE A 159 32.84 3.47 0.88
C ILE A 159 32.27 2.57 1.97
N ALA A 160 32.55 1.28 1.98
CA ALA A 160 32.06 0.34 3.00
C ALA A 160 32.55 0.71 4.41
N ASN A 161 33.83 1.10 4.54
CA ASN A 161 34.38 1.56 5.82
C ASN A 161 33.76 2.90 6.26
N THR A 162 33.56 3.85 5.34
CA THR A 162 32.87 5.11 5.62
C THR A 162 31.40 4.88 6.02
N ILE A 163 30.71 3.91 5.39
CA ILE A 163 29.36 3.50 5.79
C ILE A 163 29.37 3.02 7.25
N LYS A 164 30.27 2.10 7.62
CA LYS A 164 30.38 1.61 9.01
C LYS A 164 30.61 2.74 10.02
N ILE A 165 31.50 3.69 9.69
CA ILE A 165 31.78 4.85 10.54
C ILE A 165 30.51 5.71 10.71
N LEU A 166 29.82 6.02 9.61
CA LEU A 166 28.59 6.81 9.63
C LEU A 166 27.44 6.10 10.35
N GLU A 167 27.29 4.79 10.17
CA GLU A 167 26.29 3.97 10.88
C GLU A 167 26.58 3.90 12.39
N SER A 168 27.85 3.95 12.80
CA SER A 168 28.24 4.06 14.21
C SER A 168 28.05 5.45 14.81
N GLY A 169 27.61 6.43 14.02
CA GLY A 169 27.41 7.82 14.46
C GLY A 169 28.69 8.65 14.56
N GLN A 170 29.82 8.13 14.10
CA GLN A 170 31.10 8.85 14.09
C GLN A 170 31.25 9.68 12.82
N THR A 171 31.98 10.80 12.91
CA THR A 171 32.31 11.61 11.74
C THR A 171 33.52 11.04 11.02
N PRO A 172 33.42 10.74 9.72
CA PRO A 172 34.56 10.25 8.95
C PRO A 172 35.68 11.30 8.89
N PRO A 173 36.94 10.85 8.71
CA PRO A 173 38.09 11.75 8.67
C PRO A 173 37.94 12.85 7.62
N PRO A 174 38.45 14.07 7.87
CA PRO A 174 38.35 15.19 6.92
C PRO A 174 39.11 14.95 5.61
N SER A 175 40.04 13.99 5.59
CA SER A 175 40.76 13.55 4.39
C SER A 175 39.97 12.59 3.50
N THR A 176 38.73 12.25 3.86
CA THR A 176 37.87 11.36 3.07
C THR A 176 37.38 12.07 1.81
N ASP A 177 37.53 11.43 0.66
CA ASP A 177 37.04 11.96 -0.62
C ASP A 177 35.54 12.29 -0.54
N ALA A 178 35.15 13.47 -1.03
CA ALA A 178 33.77 13.94 -1.07
C ALA A 178 32.85 12.96 -1.82
N PHE A 179 33.33 12.31 -2.89
CA PHE A 179 32.56 11.32 -3.63
C PHE A 179 32.25 10.08 -2.79
N ILE A 180 33.25 9.58 -2.05
CA ILE A 180 33.12 8.44 -1.13
C ILE A 180 32.14 8.78 -0.01
N LEU A 181 32.30 9.96 0.59
CA LEU A 181 31.43 10.45 1.66
C LEU A 181 29.98 10.56 1.22
N GLN A 182 29.70 11.19 0.07
CA GLN A 182 28.34 11.33 -0.46
C GLN A 182 27.70 9.98 -0.81
N SER A 183 28.50 9.04 -1.32
CA SER A 183 28.02 7.70 -1.66
C SER A 183 27.69 6.91 -0.39
N ALA A 184 28.55 6.96 0.63
CA ALA A 184 28.29 6.36 1.93
C ALA A 184 27.05 6.97 2.61
N GLN A 185 26.93 8.31 2.65
CA GLN A 185 25.77 9.00 3.21
C GLN A 185 24.46 8.60 2.52
N ARG A 186 24.46 8.39 1.20
CA ARG A 186 23.29 7.91 0.47
C ARG A 186 22.86 6.51 0.90
N VAL A 187 23.81 5.60 1.13
CA VAL A 187 23.51 4.24 1.61
C VAL A 187 22.97 4.29 3.04
N VAL A 188 23.64 5.00 3.95
CA VAL A 188 23.18 5.17 5.34
C VAL A 188 21.78 5.80 5.41
N LYS A 189 21.52 6.81 4.58
CA LYS A 189 20.19 7.42 4.49
C LYS A 189 19.13 6.42 4.00
N ARG A 190 19.44 5.61 2.98
CA ARG A 190 18.52 4.55 2.50
C ARG A 190 18.26 3.51 3.57
N HIS A 191 19.26 3.11 4.34
CA HIS A 191 19.10 2.20 5.48
C HIS A 191 18.19 2.81 6.55
N ALA A 192 18.43 4.06 6.94
CA ALA A 192 17.58 4.77 7.89
C ALA A 192 16.13 4.93 7.39
N ASP A 193 15.95 5.27 6.12
CA ASP A 193 14.62 5.38 5.50
C ASP A 193 13.91 4.01 5.46
N SER A 194 14.65 2.93 5.18
CA SER A 194 14.13 1.55 5.21
C SER A 194 13.69 1.13 6.61
N LEU A 195 14.50 1.40 7.64
CA LEU A 195 14.15 1.12 9.03
C LEU A 195 12.89 1.88 9.45
N LYS A 196 12.76 3.17 9.07
CA LYS A 196 11.54 3.95 9.32
C LYS A 196 10.32 3.35 8.64
N VAL A 197 10.45 2.83 7.41
CA VAL A 197 9.34 2.16 6.72
C VAL A 197 8.92 0.89 7.46
N ILE A 198 9.88 0.09 7.94
CA ILE A 198 9.60 -1.13 8.71
C ILE A 198 8.92 -0.78 10.03
N GLU A 199 9.42 0.22 10.75
CA GLU A 199 8.85 0.70 12.01
C GLU A 199 7.43 1.22 11.80
N ASN A 200 7.19 2.04 10.78
CA ASN A 200 5.86 2.50 10.40
C ASN A 200 4.92 1.35 10.00
N ALA A 201 5.44 0.30 9.35
CA ALA A 201 4.65 -0.88 9.02
C ALA A 201 4.33 -1.75 10.24
N LYS A 202 5.17 -1.71 11.28
CA LYS A 202 4.93 -2.37 12.57
C LYS A 202 3.90 -1.58 13.39
N THR A 203 4.08 -0.27 13.55
CA THR A 203 3.11 0.58 14.26
C THR A 203 1.74 0.56 13.61
N LYS A 204 1.66 0.52 12.27
CA LYS A 204 0.39 0.31 11.57
C LYS A 204 -0.25 -1.04 11.89
N LYS A 205 0.54 -2.12 11.92
CA LYS A 205 0.03 -3.45 12.32
C LYS A 205 -0.52 -3.43 13.74
N ASP A 206 0.22 -2.83 14.67
CA ASP A 206 -0.18 -2.73 16.08
C ASP A 206 -1.46 -1.88 16.23
N MET A 207 -1.63 -0.82 15.43
CA MET A 207 -2.89 -0.06 15.36
C MET A 207 -4.05 -0.88 14.79
N ASP A 208 -3.83 -1.58 13.66
CA ASP A 208 -4.86 -2.41 13.03
C ASP A 208 -5.31 -3.54 13.98
N GLU A 209 -4.39 -4.11 14.75
CA GLU A 209 -4.67 -5.12 15.77
C GLU A 209 -5.41 -4.54 16.98
N ARG A 210 -5.05 -3.33 17.43
CA ARG A 210 -5.83 -2.59 18.44
C ARG A 210 -7.26 -2.31 17.99
N ILE A 211 -7.44 -1.82 16.76
CA ILE A 211 -8.77 -1.56 16.19
C ILE A 211 -9.57 -2.86 16.11
N ARG A 212 -8.93 -3.97 15.73
CA ARG A 212 -9.59 -5.28 15.69
C ARG A 212 -10.06 -5.71 17.09
N LEU A 213 -9.21 -5.57 18.11
CA LEU A 213 -9.57 -5.91 19.49
C LEU A 213 -10.67 -5.00 20.03
N GLU A 214 -10.61 -3.70 19.75
CA GLU A 214 -11.65 -2.74 20.13
C GLU A 214 -12.99 -3.06 19.47
N ASN A 215 -13.00 -3.43 18.18
CA ASN A 215 -14.22 -3.86 17.48
C ASN A 215 -14.81 -5.13 18.09
N ILE A 216 -13.97 -6.11 18.45
CA ILE A 216 -14.43 -7.33 19.16
C ILE A 216 -15.07 -6.96 20.51
N GLN A 217 -14.50 -5.98 21.22
CA GLN A 217 -15.03 -5.52 22.50
C GLN A 217 -16.37 -4.78 22.33
N ARG A 218 -16.48 -3.90 21.33
CA ARG A 218 -17.74 -3.25 20.96
C ARG A 218 -18.80 -4.25 20.52
N GLU A 219 -18.45 -5.28 19.75
CA GLU A 219 -19.38 -6.34 19.37
C GLU A 219 -19.90 -7.12 20.58
N LYS A 220 -19.04 -7.38 21.58
CA LYS A 220 -19.45 -8.01 22.85
C LYS A 220 -20.38 -7.11 23.65
N GLU A 221 -20.09 -5.81 23.74
CA GLU A 221 -20.95 -4.84 24.43
C GLU A 221 -22.30 -4.68 23.73
N VAL A 222 -22.33 -4.63 22.39
CA VAL A 222 -23.56 -4.58 21.60
C VAL A 222 -24.38 -5.85 21.78
N LYS A 223 -23.75 -7.04 21.77
CA LYS A 223 -24.44 -8.31 22.05
C LYS A 223 -25.03 -8.33 23.46
N ALA A 224 -24.26 -7.94 24.47
CA ALA A 224 -24.75 -7.88 25.85
C ALA A 224 -25.90 -6.87 26.02
N ALA A 225 -25.84 -5.72 25.35
CA ALA A 225 -26.93 -4.75 25.33
C ALA A 225 -28.17 -5.29 24.60
N LEU A 226 -28.00 -6.08 23.54
CA LEU A 226 -29.09 -6.73 22.83
C LEU A 226 -29.75 -7.81 23.69
N GLU A 227 -28.96 -8.65 24.37
CA GLU A 227 -29.46 -9.67 25.30
C GLU A 227 -30.27 -9.04 26.43
N LYS A 228 -29.80 -7.91 26.98
CA LYS A 228 -30.53 -7.18 28.02
C LYS A 228 -31.87 -6.63 27.52
N LYS A 229 -31.92 -6.12 26.28
CA LYS A 229 -33.17 -5.65 25.65
C LYS A 229 -34.14 -6.78 25.34
N VAL A 230 -33.64 -7.93 24.88
CA VAL A 230 -34.47 -9.12 24.65
C VAL A 230 -35.07 -9.63 25.96
N GLU A 231 -34.32 -9.58 27.06
CA GLU A 231 -34.81 -9.97 28.38
C GLU A 231 -35.84 -8.98 28.95
N GLU A 232 -35.64 -7.67 28.78
CA GLU A 232 -36.65 -6.66 29.11
C GLU A 232 -37.94 -6.85 28.30
N GLU A 233 -37.83 -7.13 26.99
CA GLU A 233 -39.01 -7.39 26.14
C GLU A 233 -39.74 -8.68 26.55
N ARG A 234 -39.01 -9.68 27.04
CA ARG A 234 -39.58 -10.93 27.58
C ARG A 234 -40.36 -10.68 28.87
N ILE A 235 -39.82 -9.87 29.78
CA ILE A 235 -40.49 -9.47 31.02
C ILE A 235 -41.76 -8.65 30.71
N ASP A 236 -41.70 -7.74 29.74
CA ASP A 236 -42.86 -6.94 29.34
C ASP A 236 -43.96 -7.76 28.67
N ARG A 237 -43.61 -8.78 27.86
CA ARG A 237 -44.60 -9.72 27.33
C ARG A 237 -45.28 -10.52 28.44
N GLN A 238 -44.52 -11.00 29.42
CA GLN A 238 -45.09 -11.71 30.58
C GLN A 238 -46.07 -10.84 31.37
N LYS A 239 -45.75 -9.55 31.58
CA LYS A 239 -46.67 -8.60 32.23
C LYS A 239 -47.96 -8.40 31.42
N ARG A 240 -47.87 -8.24 30.09
CA ARG A 240 -49.06 -8.09 29.23
C ARG A 240 -49.93 -9.34 29.22
N ASP A 241 -49.33 -10.53 29.21
CA ASP A 241 -50.07 -11.79 29.25
C ASP A 241 -50.80 -11.98 30.60
N GLU A 242 -50.17 -11.55 31.70
CA GLU A 242 -50.78 -11.55 33.03
C GLU A 242 -51.91 -10.51 33.15
N GLU A 243 -51.71 -9.30 32.64
CA GLU A 243 -52.76 -8.26 32.56
C GLU A 243 -53.96 -8.72 31.72
N ASN A 244 -53.70 -9.37 30.59
CA ASN A 244 -54.75 -9.95 29.74
C ASN A 244 -55.52 -11.07 30.43
N ARG A 245 -54.83 -11.90 31.24
CA ARG A 245 -55.47 -12.92 32.09
C ARG A 245 -56.41 -12.28 33.12
N ILE A 246 -55.93 -11.27 33.84
CA ILE A 246 -56.73 -10.53 34.83
C ILE A 246 -57.94 -9.86 34.17
N ALA A 247 -57.76 -9.24 33.00
CA ALA A 247 -58.84 -8.60 32.26
C ALA A 247 -59.91 -9.60 31.78
N LYS A 248 -59.50 -10.79 31.35
CA LYS A 248 -60.41 -11.87 30.96
C LYS A 248 -61.22 -12.39 32.16
N GLN A 249 -60.57 -12.57 33.30
CA GLN A 249 -61.22 -12.99 34.54
C GLN A 249 -62.28 -11.98 35.00
N LYS A 250 -61.97 -10.68 34.95
CA LYS A 250 -62.95 -9.61 35.25
C LYS A 250 -64.14 -9.61 34.29
N LYS A 251 -63.93 -9.88 32.99
CA LYS A 251 -65.03 -10.01 32.03
C LYS A 251 -65.92 -11.22 32.32
N ASP A 252 -65.33 -12.37 32.64
CA ASP A 252 -66.08 -13.59 32.94
C ASP A 252 -66.90 -13.44 34.24
N ASP A 253 -66.37 -12.73 35.25
CA ASP A 253 -67.09 -12.43 36.49
C ASP A 253 -68.22 -11.41 36.30
N GLU A 254 -68.03 -10.41 35.43
CA GLU A 254 -69.07 -9.45 35.06
C GLU A 254 -70.18 -10.11 34.23
N GLN A 255 -69.82 -11.02 33.30
CA GLN A 255 -70.77 -11.82 32.53
C GLN A 255 -71.63 -12.69 33.46
N LYS A 256 -71.03 -13.37 34.44
CA LYS A 256 -71.76 -14.15 35.46
C LYS A 256 -72.70 -13.29 36.31
N ARG A 257 -72.31 -12.05 36.63
CA ARG A 257 -73.20 -11.09 37.32
C ARG A 257 -74.39 -10.70 36.45
N GLN A 258 -74.16 -10.41 35.17
CA GLN A 258 -75.23 -10.05 34.25
C GLN A 258 -76.19 -11.22 34.00
N ASP A 259 -75.67 -12.44 33.84
CA ASP A 259 -76.48 -13.65 33.70
C ASP A 259 -77.28 -13.96 34.98
N SER A 260 -76.71 -13.69 36.15
CA SER A 260 -77.41 -13.77 37.45
C SER A 260 -78.56 -12.77 37.56
N ILE A 261 -78.37 -11.53 37.07
CA ILE A 261 -79.40 -10.49 37.08
C ILE A 261 -80.51 -10.87 36.09
N ALA A 262 -80.16 -11.31 34.88
CA ALA A 262 -81.11 -11.77 33.87
C ALA A 262 -81.91 -13.00 34.34
N ALA A 263 -81.28 -13.93 35.07
CA ALA A 263 -81.96 -15.08 35.66
C ALA A 263 -82.95 -14.68 36.77
N ALA A 264 -82.63 -13.64 37.56
CA ALA A 264 -83.52 -13.11 38.59
C ALA A 264 -84.72 -12.35 37.97
N GLU A 265 -84.50 -11.60 36.89
CA GLU A 265 -85.56 -10.92 36.14
C GLU A 265 -86.50 -11.92 35.46
N ASN A 266 -85.97 -12.99 34.86
CA ASN A 266 -86.80 -14.04 34.27
C ASN A 266 -87.66 -14.78 35.31
N LYS A 267 -87.16 -14.97 36.53
CA LYS A 267 -87.97 -15.52 37.64
C LYS A 267 -89.07 -14.54 38.09
N ARG A 268 -88.79 -13.25 38.13
CA ARG A 268 -89.81 -12.20 38.40
C ARG A 268 -90.90 -12.19 37.33
N LEU A 269 -90.51 -12.24 36.05
CA LEU A 269 -91.44 -12.29 34.91
C LEU A 269 -92.28 -13.57 34.90
N ALA A 270 -91.71 -14.72 35.30
CA ALA A 270 -92.46 -15.97 35.43
C ALA A 270 -93.52 -15.92 36.54
N ILE A 271 -93.20 -15.30 37.69
CA ILE A 271 -94.14 -15.10 38.79
C ILE A 271 -95.25 -14.12 38.38
N GLU A 272 -94.93 -13.06 37.63
CA GLU A 272 -95.92 -12.10 37.11
C GLU A 272 -96.85 -12.74 36.06
N LEU A 273 -96.31 -13.61 35.19
CA LEU A 273 -97.10 -14.37 34.22
C LEU A 273 -98.01 -15.41 34.88
N GLU A 274 -97.60 -16.01 36.00
CA GLU A 274 -98.44 -16.92 36.77
C GLU A 274 -99.56 -16.18 37.52
N GLN A 275 -99.30 -14.97 38.03
CA GLN A 275 -100.33 -14.10 38.60
C GLN A 275 -101.35 -13.63 37.55
N LYS A 276 -100.88 -13.27 36.33
CA LYS A 276 -101.76 -12.96 35.20
C LYS A 276 -102.58 -14.17 34.75
N LYS A 277 -102.01 -15.38 34.75
CA LYS A 277 -102.76 -16.63 34.48
C LYS A 277 -103.87 -16.89 35.49
N LYS A 278 -103.61 -16.69 36.79
CA LYS A 278 -104.65 -16.84 37.84
C LYS A 278 -105.76 -15.79 37.74
N GLN A 279 -105.43 -14.56 37.31
CA GLN A 279 -106.45 -13.53 37.02
C GLN A 279 -107.23 -13.84 35.74
N GLN A 280 -106.58 -14.42 34.72
CA GLN A 280 -107.21 -14.79 33.46
C GLN A 280 -108.11 -16.03 33.57
N GLU A 281 -107.74 -17.01 34.41
CA GLU A 281 -108.58 -18.18 34.73
C GLU A 281 -109.85 -17.78 35.52
N GLN A 282 -109.79 -16.74 36.35
CA GLN A 282 -110.98 -16.17 37.02
C GLN A 282 -111.90 -15.41 36.04
N PHE A 283 -111.34 -14.81 34.98
CA PHE A 283 -112.11 -14.13 33.93
C PHE A 283 -112.69 -15.11 32.88
N GLU A 284 -112.00 -16.22 32.61
CA GLU A 284 -112.41 -17.24 31.65
C GLU A 284 -113.49 -18.19 32.19
N ALA A 285 -113.69 -18.27 33.52
CA ALA A 285 -114.81 -18.98 34.13
C ALA A 285 -116.16 -18.25 33.94
N GLN A 286 -116.18 -16.93 33.70
CA GLN A 286 -117.41 -16.16 33.44
C GLN A 286 -117.74 -16.02 31.95
N ARG A 287 -116.83 -16.37 31.04
CA ARG A 287 -117.00 -16.16 29.59
C ARG A 287 -117.35 -17.43 28.79
N ARG A 288 -117.42 -18.59 29.44
CA ARG A 288 -117.69 -19.90 28.80
C ARG A 288 -119.17 -20.26 28.59
N ASP A 289 -120.10 -19.35 28.88
CA ASP A 289 -121.54 -19.50 28.54
C ASP A 289 -121.98 -18.65 27.34
N SER A 290 -121.06 -17.99 26.62
CA SER A 290 -121.41 -17.37 25.33
C SER A 290 -120.33 -17.60 24.27
N LEU A 291 -120.72 -18.44 23.31
CA LEU A 291 -120.24 -18.52 21.93
C LEU A 291 -119.10 -19.50 21.62
N LYS A 292 -119.58 -20.69 21.22
CA LYS A 292 -118.97 -21.67 20.33
C LYS A 292 -118.96 -21.16 18.88
N ARG A 293 -117.82 -21.39 18.18
CA ARG A 293 -117.52 -21.26 16.73
C ARG A 293 -117.23 -19.81 16.30
N VAL A 294 -116.12 -19.50 15.62
CA VAL A 294 -115.66 -20.04 14.32
C VAL A 294 -114.13 -20.00 14.24
N ALA A 295 -113.56 -21.05 13.64
CA ALA A 295 -112.17 -21.13 13.23
C ALA A 295 -111.99 -20.60 11.79
N ASP A 296 -110.75 -20.15 11.52
CA ASP A 296 -110.12 -19.84 10.23
C ASP A 296 -110.16 -18.39 9.72
N ALA A 297 -108.98 -17.74 9.78
CA ALA A 297 -108.36 -17.07 8.63
C ALA A 297 -106.87 -16.78 8.94
N ARG A 298 -106.01 -17.66 8.41
CA ARG A 298 -104.56 -17.44 8.23
C ARG A 298 -104.37 -16.41 7.13
N GLU A 299 -103.76 -15.26 7.41
CA GLU A 299 -103.20 -14.41 6.34
C GLU A 299 -102.19 -13.33 6.80
N GLU A 300 -101.33 -13.62 7.79
CA GLU A 300 -100.38 -12.60 8.32
C GLU A 300 -98.92 -13.08 8.45
N ARG A 301 -98.50 -14.13 7.74
CA ARG A 301 -97.11 -14.64 7.80
C ARG A 301 -96.22 -14.37 6.58
N ASP A 302 -96.77 -13.88 5.47
CA ASP A 302 -95.98 -13.69 4.24
C ASP A 302 -95.50 -12.25 4.00
N ARG A 303 -95.82 -11.29 4.87
CA ARG A 303 -95.29 -9.91 4.79
C ARG A 303 -93.94 -9.68 5.49
N GLN A 304 -93.53 -10.56 6.41
CA GLN A 304 -92.27 -10.37 7.17
C GLN A 304 -91.02 -10.97 6.49
N ALA A 305 -91.18 -11.81 5.46
CA ALA A 305 -90.05 -12.40 4.73
C ALA A 305 -89.43 -11.43 3.70
N GLN A 306 -90.18 -10.47 3.17
CA GLN A 306 -89.69 -9.55 2.13
C GLN A 306 -88.84 -8.39 2.68
N GLU A 307 -89.04 -7.95 3.93
CA GLU A 307 -88.21 -6.90 4.54
C GLU A 307 -86.79 -7.37 4.93
N GLN A 308 -86.60 -8.67 5.17
CA GLN A 308 -85.30 -9.21 5.58
C GLN A 308 -84.32 -9.33 4.40
N ASP A 309 -84.81 -9.57 3.18
CA ASP A 309 -83.97 -9.65 1.98
C ASP A 309 -83.59 -8.28 1.41
N GLN A 310 -84.38 -7.24 1.68
CA GLN A 310 -84.04 -5.86 1.32
C GLN A 310 -82.94 -5.27 2.21
N ARG A 311 -82.91 -5.63 3.51
CA ARG A 311 -81.82 -5.24 4.44
C ARG A 311 -80.49 -5.88 4.05
N LYS A 312 -80.49 -7.17 3.69
CA LYS A 312 -79.27 -7.88 3.24
C LYS A 312 -78.69 -7.29 1.95
N ARG A 313 -79.52 -6.82 1.01
CA ARG A 313 -79.05 -6.14 -0.21
C ARG A 313 -78.45 -4.76 0.08
N ASN A 314 -79.01 -4.01 1.01
CA ASN A 314 -78.46 -2.72 1.43
C ASN A 314 -77.15 -2.85 2.21
N ASP A 315 -76.99 -3.90 3.01
CA ASP A 315 -75.75 -4.18 3.74
C ASP A 315 -74.61 -4.65 2.81
N LEU A 316 -74.94 -5.41 1.77
CA LEU A 316 -73.99 -5.78 0.70
C LEU A 316 -73.52 -4.57 -0.10
N ALA A 317 -74.44 -3.67 -0.47
CA ALA A 317 -74.09 -2.42 -1.16
C ALA A 317 -73.21 -1.50 -0.29
N ARG A 318 -73.47 -1.43 1.03
CA ARG A 318 -72.64 -0.66 1.98
C ARG A 318 -71.25 -1.26 2.16
N LEU A 319 -71.12 -2.58 2.20
CA LEU A 319 -69.82 -3.26 2.27
C LEU A 319 -69.01 -3.09 0.99
N GLU A 320 -69.67 -3.12 -0.17
CA GLU A 320 -69.02 -2.91 -1.46
C GLU A 320 -68.56 -1.46 -1.64
N GLN A 321 -69.34 -0.49 -1.15
CA GLN A 321 -68.95 0.93 -1.10
C GLN A 321 -67.78 1.17 -0.14
N ALA A 322 -67.82 0.59 1.07
CA ALA A 322 -66.71 0.67 2.03
C ALA A 322 -65.41 0.05 1.47
N ARG A 323 -65.52 -1.00 0.65
CA ARG A 323 -64.37 -1.61 -0.03
C ARG A 323 -63.82 -0.71 -1.15
N ARG A 324 -64.68 -0.01 -1.90
CA ARG A 324 -64.23 0.98 -2.91
C ARG A 324 -63.56 2.19 -2.24
N ASP A 325 -64.16 2.71 -1.17
CA ASP A 325 -63.62 3.83 -0.41
C ASP A 325 -62.27 3.47 0.26
N SER A 326 -62.11 2.21 0.71
CA SER A 326 -60.84 1.67 1.22
C SER A 326 -59.75 1.61 0.14
N MET A 327 -60.09 1.17 -1.07
CA MET A 327 -59.14 1.10 -2.19
C MET A 327 -58.75 2.50 -2.69
N ASP A 328 -59.69 3.45 -2.71
CA ASP A 328 -59.41 4.84 -3.07
C ASP A 328 -58.60 5.57 -1.98
N ALA A 329 -58.82 5.26 -0.71
CA ALA A 329 -57.95 5.71 0.39
C ALA A 329 -56.52 5.16 0.25
N TYR A 330 -56.38 3.89 -0.16
CA TYR A 330 -55.06 3.29 -0.40
C TYR A 330 -54.35 3.92 -1.60
N ARG A 331 -55.06 4.19 -2.70
CA ARG A 331 -54.53 4.93 -3.86
C ARG A 331 -54.10 6.35 -3.49
N LYS A 332 -54.92 7.10 -2.74
CA LYS A 332 -54.55 8.44 -2.26
C LYS A 332 -53.32 8.42 -1.33
N ALA A 333 -53.20 7.40 -0.46
CA ALA A 333 -52.02 7.24 0.38
C ALA A 333 -50.76 6.90 -0.44
N GLN A 334 -50.91 6.13 -1.51
CA GLN A 334 -49.83 5.80 -2.44
C GLN A 334 -49.39 7.02 -3.26
N ASP A 335 -50.33 7.82 -3.76
CA ASP A 335 -50.06 9.07 -4.48
C ASP A 335 -49.39 10.11 -3.57
N GLN A 336 -49.77 10.17 -2.28
CA GLN A 336 -49.10 11.02 -1.29
C GLN A 336 -47.66 10.58 -1.00
N LEU A 337 -47.40 9.27 -0.88
CA LEU A 337 -46.05 8.74 -0.75
C LEU A 337 -45.19 9.01 -1.99
N GLU A 338 -45.78 8.92 -3.19
CA GLU A 338 -45.08 9.18 -4.44
C GLU A 338 -44.79 10.69 -4.59
N SER A 339 -45.69 11.56 -4.17
CA SER A 339 -45.47 13.01 -4.07
C SER A 339 -44.36 13.36 -3.08
N GLN A 340 -44.32 12.72 -1.89
CA GLN A 340 -43.22 12.88 -0.94
C GLN A 340 -41.89 12.39 -1.50
N ARG A 341 -41.86 11.27 -2.23
CA ARG A 341 -40.65 10.78 -2.91
C ARG A 341 -40.15 11.75 -3.97
N ARG A 342 -41.06 12.37 -4.74
CA ARG A 342 -40.71 13.41 -5.72
C ARG A 342 -40.15 14.66 -5.03
N MET A 343 -40.78 15.14 -3.96
CA MET A 343 -40.24 16.27 -3.17
C MET A 343 -38.85 15.99 -2.58
N VAL A 344 -38.61 14.78 -2.05
CA VAL A 344 -37.29 14.40 -1.52
C VAL A 344 -36.25 14.31 -2.65
N LYS A 345 -36.65 13.81 -3.82
CA LYS A 345 -35.80 13.77 -5.01
C LYS A 345 -35.43 15.19 -5.47
N ASP A 346 -36.41 16.08 -5.58
CA ASP A 346 -36.21 17.48 -5.97
C ASP A 346 -35.36 18.25 -4.93
N GLN A 347 -35.53 17.97 -3.64
CA GLN A 347 -34.67 18.53 -2.58
C GLN A 347 -33.23 18.03 -2.66
N ASN A 348 -33.02 16.76 -3.00
CA ASN A 348 -31.67 16.21 -3.17
C ASN A 348 -31.01 16.72 -4.45
N GLU A 349 -31.76 16.89 -5.53
CA GLU A 349 -31.27 17.54 -6.76
C GLU A 349 -30.89 18.99 -6.49
N LYS A 350 -31.72 19.77 -5.77
CA LYS A 350 -31.38 21.15 -5.33
C LYS A 350 -30.18 21.21 -4.38
N LYS A 351 -30.02 20.23 -3.48
CA LYS A 351 -28.83 20.14 -2.62
C LYS A 351 -27.58 19.82 -3.45
N ASN A 352 -27.69 18.97 -4.45
CA ASN A 352 -26.57 18.64 -5.33
C ASN A 352 -26.18 19.80 -6.25
N THR A 353 -27.14 20.56 -6.79
CA THR A 353 -26.83 21.78 -7.55
C THR A 353 -26.22 22.87 -6.67
N SER A 354 -26.76 23.11 -5.47
CA SER A 354 -26.15 24.07 -4.52
C SER A 354 -24.74 23.69 -4.09
N ARG A 355 -24.45 22.39 -3.93
CA ARG A 355 -23.10 21.90 -3.60
C ARG A 355 -22.13 22.05 -4.78
N ALA A 356 -22.63 21.87 -6.01
CA ALA A 356 -21.86 22.12 -7.22
C ALA A 356 -21.55 23.62 -7.39
N GLU A 357 -22.53 24.51 -7.14
CA GLU A 357 -22.34 25.96 -7.16
C GLU A 357 -21.37 26.45 -6.08
N ILE A 358 -21.46 25.92 -4.87
CA ILE A 358 -20.49 26.22 -3.78
C ILE A 358 -19.09 25.76 -4.18
N HIS A 359 -18.96 24.58 -4.78
CA HIS A 359 -17.66 24.07 -5.24
C HIS A 359 -17.11 24.91 -6.40
N GLU A 360 -17.94 25.30 -7.36
CA GLU A 360 -17.54 26.17 -8.46
C GLU A 360 -17.10 27.55 -7.96
N LYS A 361 -17.81 28.12 -6.99
CA LYS A 361 -17.43 29.37 -6.33
C LYS A 361 -16.09 29.24 -5.59
N ALA A 362 -15.89 28.17 -4.82
CA ALA A 362 -14.63 27.91 -4.13
C ALA A 362 -13.45 27.76 -5.12
N VAL A 363 -13.68 27.13 -6.27
CA VAL A 363 -12.68 27.04 -7.34
C VAL A 363 -12.37 28.42 -7.92
N ARG A 364 -13.38 29.24 -8.22
CA ARG A 364 -13.17 30.63 -8.70
C ARG A 364 -12.40 31.48 -7.69
N ASP A 365 -12.79 31.44 -6.41
CA ASP A 365 -12.12 32.20 -5.34
C ASP A 365 -10.65 31.75 -5.18
N SER A 366 -10.37 30.45 -5.32
CA SER A 366 -8.99 29.93 -5.28
C SER A 366 -8.13 30.37 -6.47
N ILE A 367 -8.73 30.45 -7.67
CA ILE A 367 -8.06 30.96 -8.87
C ILE A 367 -7.78 32.45 -8.72
N GLU A 368 -8.72 33.23 -8.17
CA GLU A 368 -8.53 34.66 -7.92
C GLU A 368 -7.42 34.93 -6.89
N LEU A 369 -7.37 34.14 -5.80
CA LEU A 369 -6.29 34.19 -4.82
C LEU A 369 -4.92 33.86 -5.43
N PHE A 370 -4.86 32.86 -6.31
CA PHE A 370 -3.64 32.49 -7.00
C PHE A 370 -3.14 33.61 -7.95
N LEU A 371 -4.06 34.25 -8.67
CA LEU A 371 -3.73 35.38 -9.54
C LEU A 371 -3.23 36.60 -8.74
N LYS A 372 -3.86 36.92 -7.60
CA LYS A 372 -3.38 37.96 -6.68
C LYS A 372 -1.99 37.66 -6.12
N PHE A 373 -1.72 36.38 -5.80
CA PHE A 373 -0.40 35.95 -5.36
C PHE A 373 0.67 36.11 -6.46
N GLN A 374 0.36 35.73 -7.71
CA GLN A 374 1.26 35.98 -8.84
C GLN A 374 1.52 37.47 -9.07
N GLU A 375 0.49 38.31 -8.95
CA GLU A 375 0.66 39.74 -9.11
C GLU A 375 1.56 40.33 -8.00
N GLN A 376 1.39 39.88 -6.75
CA GLN A 376 2.18 40.34 -5.62
C GLN A 376 3.64 39.90 -5.71
N THR A 377 3.90 38.65 -6.10
CA THR A 377 5.26 38.14 -6.35
C THR A 377 5.92 38.86 -7.53
N GLY A 378 5.15 39.16 -8.60
CA GLY A 378 5.60 39.99 -9.70
C GLY A 378 5.94 41.43 -9.29
N LYS A 379 5.19 42.03 -8.36
CA LYS A 379 5.49 43.35 -7.77
C LYS A 379 6.76 43.30 -6.90
N GLN A 380 6.95 42.27 -6.08
CA GLN A 380 8.17 42.08 -5.29
C GLN A 380 9.40 41.89 -6.17
N HIS A 381 9.29 41.10 -7.25
CA HIS A 381 10.40 40.92 -8.18
C HIS A 381 10.80 42.23 -8.87
N ARG A 382 9.82 43.03 -9.31
CA ARG A 382 10.06 44.37 -9.87
C ARG A 382 10.68 45.33 -8.86
N ALA A 383 10.22 45.30 -7.60
CA ALA A 383 10.81 46.10 -6.53
C ALA A 383 12.27 45.72 -6.25
N ASN A 384 12.58 44.42 -6.22
CA ASN A 384 13.95 43.92 -6.04
C ASN A 384 14.87 44.31 -7.21
N LEU A 385 14.38 44.24 -8.45
CA LEU A 385 15.11 44.71 -9.62
C LEU A 385 15.40 46.22 -9.55
N ALA A 386 14.41 47.03 -9.20
CA ALA A 386 14.59 48.47 -9.01
C ALA A 386 15.60 48.79 -7.89
N LEU A 387 15.59 48.02 -6.80
CA LEU A 387 16.53 48.17 -5.69
C LEU A 387 17.96 47.77 -6.11
N GLN A 388 18.10 46.74 -6.94
CA GLN A 388 19.37 46.32 -7.51
C GLN A 388 19.93 47.36 -8.50
N GLU A 389 19.09 47.97 -9.33
CA GLU A 389 19.48 49.07 -10.21
C GLU A 389 19.90 50.31 -9.40
N LYS A 390 19.18 50.63 -8.32
CA LYS A 390 19.55 51.71 -7.41
C LYS A 390 20.90 51.46 -6.72
N LEU A 391 21.15 50.24 -6.23
CA LEU A 391 22.45 49.88 -5.65
C LEU A 391 23.59 49.96 -6.67
N ARG A 392 23.31 49.63 -7.94
CA ARG A 392 24.27 49.81 -9.04
C ARG A 392 24.53 51.29 -9.31
N SER A 393 23.51 52.13 -9.41
CA SER A 393 23.68 53.56 -9.62
C SER A 393 24.41 54.23 -8.46
N ASP A 394 24.09 53.83 -7.23
CA ASP A 394 24.74 54.35 -6.02
C ASP A 394 26.20 53.90 -5.93
N SER A 395 26.52 52.66 -6.33
CA SER A 395 27.90 52.17 -6.44
C SER A 395 28.69 52.93 -7.51
N ILE A 396 28.09 53.18 -8.69
CA ILE A 396 28.71 53.97 -9.76
C ILE A 396 28.92 55.42 -9.30
N ALA A 397 27.95 56.00 -8.58
CA ALA A 397 28.07 57.35 -8.02
C ALA A 397 29.14 57.42 -6.91
N ALA A 398 29.28 56.39 -6.08
CA ALA A 398 30.33 56.27 -5.07
C ALA A 398 31.72 56.16 -5.71
N VAL A 399 31.86 55.37 -6.78
CA VAL A 399 33.10 55.26 -7.58
C VAL A 399 33.44 56.58 -8.29
N LYS A 400 32.44 57.31 -8.80
CA LYS A 400 32.65 58.67 -9.34
C LYS A 400 33.06 59.67 -8.25
N LYS A 401 32.47 59.60 -7.05
CA LYS A 401 32.86 60.46 -5.91
C LYS A 401 34.27 60.13 -5.37
N SER A 402 34.67 58.86 -5.33
CA SER A 402 36.03 58.45 -4.93
C SER A 402 37.06 58.76 -6.01
N GLY A 403 36.70 58.63 -7.30
CA GLY A 403 37.53 59.08 -8.42
C GLY A 403 37.70 60.61 -8.48
N LYS A 404 36.70 61.38 -8.05
CA LYS A 404 36.80 62.85 -7.96
C LYS A 404 37.66 63.31 -6.76
N LYS A 405 37.58 62.61 -5.61
CA LYS A 405 38.49 62.84 -4.47
C LYS A 405 39.98 62.49 -4.74
N LEU A 406 40.27 61.74 -5.81
CA LEU A 406 41.64 61.49 -6.29
C LEU A 406 42.12 62.50 -7.34
N LYS A 407 41.22 63.26 -7.97
CA LYS A 407 41.58 64.37 -8.86
C LYS A 407 41.70 65.70 -8.14
N ASP A 408 40.97 65.90 -7.04
CA ASP A 408 41.02 67.14 -6.26
C ASP A 408 42.16 67.18 -5.21
N LYS A 409 43.02 66.16 -5.15
CA LYS A 409 44.27 66.17 -4.35
C LYS A 409 45.54 66.54 -5.13
N ASN A 410 45.42 66.80 -6.44
CA ASN A 410 46.55 67.22 -7.29
C ASN A 410 46.43 68.66 -7.80
N ASN A 411 45.46 69.45 -7.31
CA ASN A 411 45.30 70.86 -7.67
C ASN A 411 45.07 71.70 -6.40
N GLU A 412 46.12 71.87 -5.61
CA GLU A 412 46.34 73.14 -4.90
C GLU A 412 47.70 73.72 -5.30
N PRO A 413 47.80 75.05 -5.48
CA PRO A 413 48.91 75.69 -6.15
C PRO A 413 50.03 76.00 -5.15
N VAL A 414 51.22 75.44 -5.37
CA VAL A 414 52.43 75.92 -4.70
C VAL A 414 52.97 77.11 -5.49
N ALA A 415 52.62 78.30 -5.00
CA ALA A 415 53.37 79.51 -5.24
C ALA A 415 54.77 79.36 -4.62
N MET A 416 55.83 79.66 -5.39
CA MET A 416 57.02 80.38 -4.92
C MET A 416 57.85 80.87 -6.11
N ASN A 417 57.80 82.19 -6.27
CA ASN A 417 58.75 83.19 -6.76
C ASN A 417 59.80 82.90 -7.84
N PRO A 418 60.01 83.88 -8.74
CA PRO A 418 61.20 84.04 -9.56
C PRO A 418 62.32 84.71 -8.75
N ASP A 419 63.57 84.30 -8.92
CA ASP A 419 64.77 85.15 -8.79
C ASP A 419 66.03 84.28 -8.86
N ASN A 420 66.81 84.47 -9.93
CA ASN A 420 68.23 84.78 -9.84
C ASN A 420 68.76 85.03 -11.25
N GLY A 421 68.68 86.29 -11.65
CA GLY A 421 69.59 86.87 -12.63
C GLY A 421 70.94 87.15 -11.98
N ILE A 422 72.00 86.75 -12.68
CA ILE A 422 73.36 87.28 -12.60
C ILE A 422 73.82 87.25 -14.08
N SER A 423 73.70 88.32 -14.87
CA SER A 423 74.48 89.57 -14.92
C SER A 423 75.99 89.37 -15.09
N VAL A 424 76.51 89.52 -16.32
CA VAL A 424 77.76 90.22 -16.69
C VAL A 424 77.66 90.53 -18.20
N GLN A 425 77.20 91.72 -18.61
CA GLN A 425 77.97 92.93 -18.95
C GLN A 425 78.84 92.86 -20.22
N GLN A 426 78.42 93.68 -21.20
CA GLN A 426 79.15 94.06 -22.41
C GLN A 426 80.36 94.93 -22.08
N GLY A 427 81.43 94.81 -22.88
CA GLY A 427 82.52 95.77 -22.91
C GLY A 427 83.34 95.65 -24.21
N LYS A 428 83.23 96.67 -25.07
CA LYS A 428 84.11 96.91 -26.22
C LYS A 428 85.45 97.49 -25.72
N SER A 429 86.59 97.09 -26.29
CA SER A 429 87.61 97.99 -26.85
C SER A 429 88.92 97.27 -27.22
N SER A 430 89.35 97.49 -28.47
CA SER A 430 90.71 97.76 -28.99
C SER A 430 91.94 96.89 -28.62
N ASN A 431 92.58 96.47 -29.73
CA ASN A 431 94.01 96.44 -30.04
C ASN A 431 94.97 95.37 -29.47
N ASP A 432 95.53 94.70 -30.47
CA ASP A 432 96.91 94.27 -30.67
C ASP A 432 97.42 92.92 -30.12
N SER A 433 97.93 92.18 -31.11
CA SER A 433 99.04 91.23 -31.02
C SER A 433 98.76 89.84 -30.47
N SER A 434 98.42 88.92 -31.37
CA SER A 434 99.35 87.88 -31.86
C SER A 434 98.57 86.66 -32.37
N GLU A 435 98.42 86.64 -33.68
CA GLU A 435 97.93 85.52 -34.47
C GLU A 435 98.89 84.34 -34.41
N ALA A 436 98.64 83.34 -33.56
CA ALA A 436 99.25 82.01 -33.72
C ALA A 436 98.54 80.83 -33.02
N GLN A 437 97.49 81.04 -32.20
CA GLN A 437 96.87 79.93 -31.43
C GLN A 437 95.33 79.85 -31.52
N ARG A 438 94.70 80.56 -32.47
CA ARG A 438 93.23 80.66 -32.57
C ARG A 438 92.53 79.51 -33.32
N TRP A 439 93.26 78.62 -33.99
CA TRP A 439 92.67 77.51 -34.76
C TRP A 439 92.49 76.20 -33.96
N GLY A 440 93.09 76.09 -32.76
CA GLY A 440 92.94 74.91 -31.89
C GLY A 440 91.76 74.98 -30.90
N LEU A 441 91.35 76.18 -30.48
CA LEU A 441 90.27 76.38 -29.49
C LEU A 441 88.88 76.55 -30.11
N LEU A 442 88.77 77.00 -31.36
CA LEU A 442 87.49 77.10 -32.08
C LEU A 442 86.96 75.75 -32.57
N THR A 443 87.86 74.80 -32.87
CA THR A 443 87.51 73.45 -33.30
C THR A 443 87.10 72.56 -32.12
N SER A 444 87.75 72.73 -30.97
CA SER A 444 87.37 72.07 -29.70
C SER A 444 85.97 72.49 -29.24
N THR A 445 85.66 73.79 -29.23
CA THR A 445 84.35 74.30 -28.78
C THR A 445 83.20 73.97 -29.76
N GLN A 446 83.45 73.97 -31.08
CA GLN A 446 82.45 73.50 -32.05
C GLN A 446 82.22 71.99 -32.00
N ASN A 447 83.26 71.20 -31.72
CA ASN A 447 83.11 69.76 -31.54
C ASN A 447 82.36 69.44 -30.24
N GLN A 448 82.63 70.17 -29.15
CA GLN A 448 81.87 70.05 -27.90
C GLN A 448 80.37 70.36 -28.11
N GLN A 449 80.04 71.43 -28.84
CA GLN A 449 78.65 71.78 -29.14
C GLN A 449 77.94 70.74 -30.03
N LYS A 450 78.66 70.11 -30.96
CA LYS A 450 78.12 69.01 -31.78
C LYS A 450 77.90 67.75 -30.94
N GLU A 451 78.82 67.44 -30.02
CA GLU A 451 78.66 66.32 -29.08
C GLU A 451 77.48 66.54 -28.14
N ASP A 452 77.32 67.75 -27.58
CA ASP A 452 76.19 68.10 -26.72
C ASP A 452 74.84 68.00 -27.46
N LEU A 453 74.79 68.37 -28.74
CA LEU A 453 73.59 68.24 -29.57
C LEU A 453 73.26 66.78 -29.87
N LEU A 454 74.27 65.97 -30.18
CA LEU A 454 74.10 64.53 -30.38
C LEU A 454 73.69 63.82 -29.08
N GLU A 455 74.20 64.26 -27.93
CA GLU A 455 73.82 63.74 -26.63
C GLU A 455 72.37 64.12 -26.27
N LYS A 456 71.96 65.37 -26.54
CA LYS A 456 70.56 65.80 -26.43
C LYS A 456 69.64 64.99 -27.35
N GLU A 457 70.04 64.70 -28.58
CA GLU A 457 69.26 63.87 -29.51
C GLU A 457 69.17 62.41 -29.06
N ARG A 458 70.24 61.87 -28.46
CA ARG A 458 70.22 60.53 -27.84
C ARG A 458 69.29 60.49 -26.64
N LEU A 459 69.32 61.51 -25.79
CA LEU A 459 68.44 61.62 -24.62
C LEU A 459 66.97 61.77 -25.02
N THR A 460 66.65 62.57 -26.04
CA THR A 460 65.26 62.68 -26.53
C THR A 460 64.76 61.36 -27.10
N LYS A 461 65.58 60.63 -27.87
CA LYS A 461 65.23 59.28 -28.35
C LYS A 461 65.01 58.28 -27.21
N LEU A 462 65.82 58.33 -26.15
CA LEU A 462 65.63 57.48 -24.97
C LEU A 462 64.33 57.83 -24.23
N ILE A 463 64.02 59.11 -24.07
CA ILE A 463 62.76 59.57 -23.45
C ILE A 463 61.55 59.13 -24.28
N GLU A 464 61.64 59.23 -25.62
CA GLU A 464 60.60 58.78 -26.54
C GLU A 464 60.36 57.26 -26.42
N GLN A 465 61.44 56.47 -26.39
CA GLN A 465 61.38 55.02 -26.18
C GLN A 465 60.78 54.65 -24.81
N GLU A 466 61.14 55.39 -23.75
CA GLU A 466 60.58 55.15 -22.42
C GLU A 466 59.08 55.49 -22.36
N LYS A 467 58.64 56.56 -23.03
CA LYS A 467 57.22 56.89 -23.18
C LYS A 467 56.46 55.79 -23.92
N GLN A 468 56.98 55.30 -25.04
CA GLN A 468 56.38 54.18 -25.78
C GLN A 468 56.29 52.91 -24.94
N ARG A 469 57.34 52.60 -24.16
CA ARG A 469 57.34 51.46 -23.24
C ARG A 469 56.27 51.60 -22.15
N LYS A 470 56.10 52.80 -21.59
CA LYS A 470 55.05 53.08 -20.59
C LYS A 470 53.64 52.93 -21.17
N ILE A 471 53.41 53.42 -22.39
CA ILE A 471 52.12 53.27 -23.10
C ILE A 471 51.80 51.79 -23.35
N LEU A 472 52.78 51.01 -23.85
CA LEU A 472 52.59 49.58 -24.09
C LEU A 472 52.31 48.81 -22.80
N LEU A 473 52.96 49.20 -21.69
CA LEU A 473 52.73 48.59 -20.38
C LEU A 473 51.33 48.92 -19.85
N ALA A 474 50.86 50.17 -20.03
CA ALA A 474 49.50 50.57 -19.68
C ALA A 474 48.45 49.81 -20.52
N GLN A 475 48.65 49.66 -21.84
CA GLN A 475 47.76 48.87 -22.70
C GLN A 475 47.71 47.39 -22.30
N ARG A 476 48.84 46.80 -21.89
CA ARG A 476 48.86 45.43 -21.37
C ARG A 476 48.09 45.30 -20.05
N GLN A 477 48.22 46.28 -19.15
CA GLN A 477 47.45 46.30 -17.90
C GLN A 477 45.96 46.47 -18.16
N GLU A 478 45.57 47.37 -19.06
CA GLU A 478 44.17 47.57 -19.46
C GLU A 478 43.57 46.29 -20.06
N LYS A 479 44.31 45.61 -20.96
CA LYS A 479 43.89 44.32 -21.51
C LYS A 479 43.74 43.24 -20.43
N ALA A 480 44.68 43.14 -19.50
CA ALA A 480 44.59 42.19 -18.40
C ALA A 480 43.37 42.46 -17.49
N HIS A 481 43.06 43.74 -17.22
CA HIS A 481 41.86 44.11 -16.48
C HIS A 481 40.59 43.77 -17.26
N GLN A 482 40.57 44.01 -18.57
CA GLN A 482 39.43 43.66 -19.42
C GLN A 482 39.20 42.15 -19.47
N ASP A 483 40.25 41.35 -19.66
CA ASP A 483 40.20 39.89 -19.62
C ASP A 483 39.69 39.38 -18.26
N SER A 484 40.11 40.02 -17.16
CA SER A 484 39.60 39.71 -15.82
C SER A 484 38.10 40.03 -15.66
N ILE A 485 37.63 41.15 -16.23
CA ILE A 485 36.20 41.52 -16.21
C ILE A 485 35.38 40.51 -17.02
N ASP A 486 35.87 40.11 -18.19
CA ASP A 486 35.17 39.16 -19.05
C ASP A 486 35.16 37.75 -18.43
N ALA A 487 36.23 37.34 -17.75
CA ALA A 487 36.24 36.12 -16.95
C ALA A 487 35.20 36.16 -15.81
N GLN A 488 35.11 37.27 -15.07
CA GLN A 488 34.08 37.44 -14.03
C GLN A 488 32.66 37.42 -14.61
N ARG A 489 32.44 38.00 -15.79
CA ARG A 489 31.14 37.95 -16.48
C ARG A 489 30.75 36.51 -16.85
N ARG A 490 31.67 35.72 -17.39
CA ARG A 490 31.42 34.30 -17.72
C ARG A 490 31.08 33.48 -16.47
N ILE A 491 31.79 33.68 -15.36
CA ILE A 491 31.48 33.00 -14.09
C ILE A 491 30.08 33.38 -13.59
N LEU A 492 29.72 34.66 -13.65
CA LEU A 492 28.40 35.13 -13.22
C LEU A 492 27.28 34.58 -14.12
N GLU A 493 27.53 34.46 -15.43
CA GLU A 493 26.58 33.88 -16.38
C GLU A 493 26.39 32.37 -16.17
N GLN A 494 27.48 31.64 -15.90
CA GLN A 494 27.43 30.23 -15.49
C GLN A 494 26.63 30.03 -14.19
N HIS A 495 26.82 30.91 -13.20
CA HIS A 495 26.03 30.87 -11.97
C HIS A 495 24.55 31.15 -12.21
N LYS A 496 24.21 32.10 -13.09
CA LYS A 496 22.81 32.39 -13.47
C LYS A 496 22.17 31.19 -14.17
N GLU A 497 22.88 30.57 -15.11
CA GLU A 497 22.38 29.41 -15.83
C GLU A 497 22.22 28.20 -14.91
N LYS A 498 23.17 27.97 -14.00
CA LYS A 498 23.03 26.94 -12.96
C LYS A 498 21.80 27.19 -12.08
N ASN A 499 21.60 28.42 -11.60
CA ASN A 499 20.42 28.75 -10.79
C ASN A 499 19.11 28.59 -11.57
N ARG A 500 19.11 28.88 -12.89
CA ARG A 500 17.97 28.64 -13.77
C ARG A 500 17.67 27.14 -13.89
N GLN A 501 18.70 26.32 -14.09
CA GLN A 501 18.59 24.86 -14.17
C GLN A 501 18.08 24.27 -12.85
N ASP A 502 18.63 24.71 -11.71
CA ASP A 502 18.19 24.30 -10.37
C ASP A 502 16.72 24.69 -10.12
N SER A 503 16.31 25.88 -10.57
CA SER A 503 14.92 26.33 -10.48
C SER A 503 13.97 25.49 -11.35
N ILE A 504 14.37 25.15 -12.59
CA ILE A 504 13.60 24.28 -13.48
C ILE A 504 13.48 22.87 -12.87
N ALA A 505 14.57 22.32 -12.34
CA ALA A 505 14.57 21.03 -11.68
C ALA A 505 13.64 21.01 -10.45
N MET A 506 13.62 22.08 -9.66
CA MET A 506 12.71 22.23 -8.52
C MET A 506 11.25 22.28 -8.97
N VAL A 507 10.92 23.03 -10.02
CA VAL A 507 9.55 23.10 -10.58
C VAL A 507 9.09 21.74 -11.12
N LEU A 508 9.96 21.02 -11.84
CA LEU A 508 9.63 19.67 -12.32
C LEU A 508 9.42 18.68 -11.17
N LYS A 509 10.22 18.77 -10.11
CA LYS A 509 10.05 17.96 -8.91
C LYS A 509 8.70 18.23 -8.22
N LEU A 510 8.35 19.51 -8.04
CA LEU A 510 7.05 19.91 -7.48
C LEU A 510 5.88 19.45 -8.35
N LYS A 511 6.01 19.53 -9.68
CA LYS A 511 5.00 19.05 -10.62
C LYS A 511 4.78 17.53 -10.51
N MET A 512 5.86 16.74 -10.46
CA MET A 512 5.76 15.29 -10.26
C MET A 512 5.13 14.93 -8.90
N GLU A 513 5.46 15.69 -7.85
CA GLU A 513 4.90 15.48 -6.50
C GLU A 513 3.40 15.82 -6.45
N LEU A 514 2.98 16.89 -7.15
CA LEU A 514 1.58 17.25 -7.33
C LEU A 514 0.81 16.18 -8.13
N GLU A 515 1.38 15.68 -9.24
CA GLU A 515 0.78 14.59 -10.03
C GLU A 515 0.65 13.30 -9.19
N LYS A 516 1.61 13.01 -8.32
CA LYS A 516 1.56 11.89 -7.38
C LYS A 516 0.47 12.07 -6.32
N GLN A 517 0.29 13.29 -5.78
CA GLN A 517 -0.80 13.62 -4.86
C GLN A 517 -2.16 13.45 -5.54
N GLN A 518 -2.34 14.02 -6.74
CA GLN A 518 -3.57 13.88 -7.52
C GLN A 518 -3.88 12.42 -7.86
N ALA A 519 -2.87 11.61 -8.20
CA ALA A 519 -3.05 10.18 -8.43
C ALA A 519 -3.47 9.43 -7.17
N MET A 520 -2.95 9.82 -6.00
CA MET A 520 -3.38 9.26 -4.71
C MET A 520 -4.83 9.63 -4.40
N GLU A 521 -5.22 10.89 -4.59
CA GLU A 521 -6.60 11.37 -4.39
C GLU A 521 -7.60 10.68 -5.34
N ARG A 522 -7.20 10.44 -6.60
CA ARG A 522 -8.02 9.64 -7.53
C ARG A 522 -8.19 8.21 -7.04
N LYS A 523 -7.13 7.58 -6.53
CA LYS A 523 -7.21 6.21 -5.98
C LYS A 523 -8.08 6.14 -4.73
N THR A 524 -7.99 7.10 -3.81
CA THR A 524 -8.82 7.13 -2.61
C THR A 524 -10.28 7.37 -2.96
N ARG A 525 -10.57 8.26 -3.92
CA ARG A 525 -11.92 8.49 -4.44
C ARG A 525 -12.51 7.24 -5.08
N ILE A 526 -11.78 6.56 -5.96
CA ILE A 526 -12.23 5.29 -6.59
C ILE A 526 -12.51 4.23 -5.51
N ALA A 527 -11.62 4.09 -4.52
CA ALA A 527 -11.82 3.14 -3.42
C ALA A 527 -13.05 3.48 -2.56
N GLN A 528 -13.37 4.77 -2.39
CA GLN A 528 -14.56 5.22 -1.68
C GLN A 528 -15.83 4.96 -2.49
N GLU A 529 -15.83 5.28 -3.79
CA GLU A 529 -16.93 4.98 -4.71
C GLU A 529 -17.20 3.46 -4.81
N GLU A 530 -16.15 2.63 -4.81
CA GLU A 530 -16.27 1.17 -4.79
C GLU A 530 -16.85 0.65 -3.46
N LYS A 531 -16.41 1.19 -2.32
CA LYS A 531 -17.01 0.90 -1.00
C LYS A 531 -18.50 1.26 -0.95
N GLU A 532 -18.88 2.43 -1.46
CA GLU A 532 -20.28 2.85 -1.52
C GLU A 532 -21.10 1.96 -2.46
N ARG A 533 -20.53 1.54 -3.59
CA ARG A 533 -21.17 0.61 -4.52
C ARG A 533 -21.42 -0.76 -3.87
N ILE A 534 -20.44 -1.30 -3.16
CA ILE A 534 -20.57 -2.55 -2.40
C ILE A 534 -21.63 -2.41 -1.32
N ALA A 535 -21.61 -1.32 -0.55
CA ALA A 535 -22.61 -1.07 0.50
C ALA A 535 -24.04 -1.02 -0.06
N ARG A 536 -24.25 -0.35 -1.20
CA ARG A 536 -25.56 -0.34 -1.88
C ARG A 536 -25.98 -1.73 -2.35
N GLN A 537 -25.06 -2.50 -2.95
CA GLN A 537 -25.35 -3.89 -3.37
C GLN A 537 -25.70 -4.78 -2.18
N GLU A 538 -25.04 -4.59 -1.03
CA GLU A 538 -25.34 -5.35 0.18
C GLU A 538 -26.69 -4.95 0.78
N GLU A 539 -27.04 -3.66 0.75
CA GLU A 539 -28.35 -3.17 1.16
C GLU A 539 -29.48 -3.73 0.27
N ASP A 540 -29.28 -3.75 -1.06
CA ASP A 540 -30.22 -4.34 -1.99
C ASP A 540 -30.37 -5.86 -1.78
N ARG A 541 -29.28 -6.57 -1.49
CA ARG A 541 -29.32 -7.99 -1.08
C ARG A 541 -30.11 -8.19 0.21
N ARG A 542 -29.88 -7.35 1.24
CA ARG A 542 -30.64 -7.41 2.50
C ARG A 542 -32.13 -7.16 2.28
N ARG A 543 -32.48 -6.18 1.44
CA ARG A 543 -33.88 -5.91 1.05
C ARG A 543 -34.50 -7.07 0.29
N SER A 544 -33.76 -7.70 -0.62
CA SER A 544 -34.22 -8.88 -1.37
C SER A 544 -34.44 -10.09 -0.46
N ILE A 545 -33.55 -10.35 0.50
CA ILE A 545 -33.72 -11.42 1.50
C ILE A 545 -34.95 -11.15 2.37
N ALA A 546 -35.12 -9.91 2.87
CA ALA A 546 -36.28 -9.54 3.67
C ALA A 546 -37.62 -9.73 2.91
N LEU A 547 -37.65 -9.41 1.61
CA LEU A 547 -38.82 -9.66 0.76
C LEU A 547 -39.11 -11.16 0.59
N LEU A 548 -38.08 -11.98 0.40
CA LEU A 548 -38.24 -13.45 0.32
C LEU A 548 -38.74 -14.04 1.64
N ASP A 549 -38.24 -13.56 2.78
CA ASP A 549 -38.70 -14.02 4.09
C ASP A 549 -40.15 -13.59 4.35
N GLN A 550 -40.54 -12.38 3.95
CA GLN A 550 -41.92 -11.92 4.00
C GLN A 550 -42.85 -12.80 3.12
N GLN A 551 -42.40 -13.18 1.93
CA GLN A 551 -43.16 -14.09 1.06
C GLN A 551 -43.30 -15.50 1.65
N LYS A 552 -42.22 -16.03 2.25
CA LYS A 552 -42.26 -17.33 2.94
C LYS A 552 -43.21 -17.30 4.14
N GLU A 553 -43.20 -16.22 4.92
CA GLU A 553 -44.07 -16.10 6.08
C GLU A 553 -45.53 -15.96 5.66
N LYS A 554 -45.82 -15.22 4.59
CA LYS A 554 -47.16 -15.17 4.00
C LYS A 554 -47.61 -16.55 3.51
N ALA A 555 -46.75 -17.29 2.80
CA ALA A 555 -47.07 -18.64 2.34
C ALA A 555 -47.31 -19.61 3.52
N ARG A 556 -46.58 -19.46 4.63
CA ARG A 556 -46.85 -20.22 5.87
C ARG A 556 -48.20 -19.88 6.46
N GLN A 557 -48.54 -18.60 6.58
CA GLN A 557 -49.85 -18.14 7.07
C GLN A 557 -50.98 -18.67 6.21
N ASP A 558 -50.87 -18.56 4.88
CA ASP A 558 -51.85 -19.10 3.93
C ASP A 558 -51.99 -20.63 4.09
N SER A 559 -50.88 -21.36 4.30
CA SER A 559 -50.93 -22.81 4.54
C SER A 559 -51.63 -23.16 5.86
N ILE A 560 -51.39 -22.38 6.93
CA ILE A 560 -52.04 -22.57 8.24
C ILE A 560 -53.54 -22.31 8.10
N GLU A 561 -53.93 -21.26 7.39
CA GLU A 561 -55.34 -20.94 7.16
C GLU A 561 -56.06 -22.06 6.39
N ILE A 562 -55.42 -22.63 5.36
CA ILE A 562 -55.95 -23.78 4.61
C ILE A 562 -56.14 -24.99 5.52
N VAL A 563 -55.14 -25.32 6.35
CA VAL A 563 -55.22 -26.45 7.28
C VAL A 563 -56.31 -26.23 8.34
N MET A 564 -56.46 -25.01 8.84
CA MET A 564 -57.52 -24.66 9.80
C MET A 564 -58.90 -24.79 9.18
N LYS A 565 -59.12 -24.27 7.96
CA LYS A 565 -60.38 -24.44 7.22
C LYS A 565 -60.70 -25.91 6.97
N GLN A 566 -59.72 -26.72 6.57
CA GLN A 566 -59.92 -28.17 6.40
C GLN A 566 -60.29 -28.86 7.71
N LYS A 567 -59.66 -28.48 8.83
CA LYS A 567 -60.02 -29.01 10.16
C LYS A 567 -61.43 -28.61 10.57
N GLU A 568 -61.83 -27.37 10.34
CA GLU A 568 -63.20 -26.90 10.61
C GLU A 568 -64.24 -27.62 9.75
N GLU A 569 -63.94 -27.84 8.47
CA GLU A 569 -64.81 -28.59 7.56
C GLU A 569 -64.94 -30.05 7.99
N MET A 570 -63.82 -30.70 8.34
CA MET A 570 -63.83 -32.08 8.86
C MET A 570 -64.56 -32.20 10.20
N ALA A 571 -64.39 -31.22 11.11
CA ALA A 571 -65.12 -31.16 12.36
C ALA A 571 -66.62 -30.96 12.14
N SER A 572 -67.00 -30.12 11.17
CA SER A 572 -68.39 -29.89 10.78
C SER A 572 -69.02 -31.13 10.16
N ARG A 573 -68.29 -31.83 9.27
CA ARG A 573 -68.70 -33.13 8.70
C ARG A 573 -68.87 -34.19 9.79
N ARG A 574 -67.96 -34.25 10.76
CA ARG A 574 -68.06 -35.17 11.90
C ARG A 574 -69.27 -34.85 12.78
N LYS A 575 -69.53 -33.58 13.09
CA LYS A 575 -70.73 -33.14 13.83
C LYS A 575 -72.01 -33.50 13.08
N ALA A 576 -72.06 -33.25 11.76
CA ALA A 576 -73.21 -33.60 10.93
C ALA A 576 -73.45 -35.13 10.91
N ARG A 577 -72.38 -35.92 10.81
CA ARG A 577 -72.46 -37.39 10.87
C ARG A 577 -72.96 -37.88 12.23
N ILE A 578 -72.46 -37.34 13.34
CA ILE A 578 -72.94 -37.69 14.69
C ILE A 578 -74.42 -37.34 14.84
N ALA A 579 -74.83 -36.14 14.40
CA ALA A 579 -76.23 -35.72 14.44
C ALA A 579 -77.14 -36.62 13.57
N GLN A 580 -76.63 -37.13 12.44
CA GLN A 580 -77.36 -38.08 11.59
C GLN A 580 -77.46 -39.46 12.25
N GLU A 581 -76.36 -39.99 12.79
CA GLU A 581 -76.33 -41.26 13.53
C GLU A 581 -77.27 -41.20 14.76
N GLU A 582 -77.35 -40.06 15.44
CA GLU A 582 -78.27 -39.84 16.55
C GLU A 582 -79.73 -39.78 16.10
N LYS A 583 -80.03 -39.11 14.98
CA LYS A 583 -81.38 -39.13 14.38
C LYS A 583 -81.80 -40.54 13.98
N GLU A 584 -80.91 -41.32 13.37
CA GLU A 584 -81.16 -42.72 13.00
C GLU A 584 -81.39 -43.59 14.23
N ARG A 585 -80.63 -43.35 15.32
CA ARG A 585 -80.83 -44.05 16.60
C ARG A 585 -82.20 -43.73 17.22
N ILE A 586 -82.61 -42.46 17.23
CA ILE A 586 -83.92 -42.03 17.73
C ILE A 586 -85.03 -42.65 16.87
N ALA A 587 -84.88 -42.63 15.54
CA ALA A 587 -85.86 -43.23 14.63
C ALA A 587 -86.02 -44.74 14.86
N ARG A 588 -84.92 -45.48 15.06
CA ARG A 588 -84.96 -46.91 15.41
C ARG A 588 -85.63 -47.15 16.76
N GLN A 589 -85.31 -46.35 17.79
CA GLN A 589 -85.97 -46.44 19.10
C GLN A 589 -87.48 -46.14 19.01
N GLU A 590 -87.88 -45.20 18.17
CA GLU A 590 -89.29 -44.89 17.94
C GLU A 590 -89.99 -46.01 17.16
N GLU A 591 -89.33 -46.61 16.18
CA GLU A 591 -89.84 -47.77 15.46
C GLU A 591 -90.00 -48.98 16.38
N ASP A 592 -89.02 -49.26 17.24
CA ASP A 592 -89.10 -50.31 18.26
C ASP A 592 -90.22 -50.02 19.28
N ARG A 593 -90.42 -48.76 19.67
CA ARG A 593 -91.57 -48.34 20.49
C ARG A 593 -92.90 -48.56 19.77
N ARG A 594 -92.99 -48.24 18.48
CA ARG A 594 -94.20 -48.48 17.68
C ARG A 594 -94.48 -49.98 17.55
N ARG A 595 -93.45 -50.79 17.32
CA ARG A 595 -93.52 -52.26 17.32
C ARG A 595 -93.94 -52.80 18.69
N SER A 596 -93.42 -52.24 19.79
CA SER A 596 -93.82 -52.66 21.14
C SER A 596 -95.27 -52.28 21.46
N ILE A 597 -95.72 -51.09 21.04
CA ILE A 597 -97.11 -50.64 21.21
C ILE A 597 -98.05 -51.52 20.39
N THR A 598 -97.73 -51.82 19.13
CA THR A 598 -98.55 -52.71 18.30
C THR A 598 -98.59 -54.12 18.87
N LEU A 599 -97.45 -54.64 19.36
CA LEU A 599 -97.40 -55.96 20.00
C LEU A 599 -98.18 -55.97 21.33
N ALA A 600 -98.18 -54.88 22.09
CA ALA A 600 -98.99 -54.72 23.29
C ALA A 600 -100.49 -54.62 22.97
N GLN A 601 -100.87 -53.85 21.95
CA GLN A 601 -102.26 -53.78 21.45
C GLN A 601 -102.74 -55.13 20.93
N GLN A 602 -101.88 -55.91 20.28
CA GLN A 602 -102.22 -57.25 19.81
C GLN A 602 -102.34 -58.25 20.96
N LYS A 603 -101.48 -58.15 21.98
CA LYS A 603 -101.65 -58.91 23.23
C LYS A 603 -102.93 -58.52 23.97
N GLU A 604 -103.26 -57.23 24.02
CA GLU A 604 -104.49 -56.75 24.66
C GLU A 604 -105.73 -57.17 23.87
N LYS A 605 -105.67 -57.15 22.54
CA LYS A 605 -106.72 -57.72 21.69
C LYS A 605 -106.87 -59.22 21.94
N ASN A 606 -105.78 -59.99 21.97
CA ASN A 606 -105.84 -61.41 22.30
C ASN A 606 -106.34 -61.66 23.74
N ARG A 607 -106.05 -60.76 24.68
CA ARG A 607 -106.55 -60.81 26.05
C ARG A 607 -108.04 -60.48 26.10
N GLN A 608 -108.50 -59.51 25.33
CA GLN A 608 -109.91 -59.15 25.21
C GLN A 608 -110.71 -60.25 24.50
N ASP A 609 -110.17 -60.82 23.41
CA ASP A 609 -110.73 -61.98 22.72
C ASP A 609 -110.74 -63.22 23.65
N SER A 610 -109.73 -63.37 24.52
CA SER A 610 -109.71 -64.37 25.59
C SER A 610 -110.73 -64.08 26.68
N ILE A 611 -110.97 -62.82 27.05
CA ILE A 611 -111.97 -62.39 28.04
C ILE A 611 -113.38 -62.59 27.48
N ASP A 612 -113.61 -62.28 26.21
CA ASP A 612 -114.89 -62.48 25.52
C ASP A 612 -115.14 -63.98 25.25
N ALA A 613 -114.09 -64.78 25.02
CA ALA A 613 -114.18 -66.24 24.96
C ALA A 613 -114.35 -66.91 26.34
N SER A 614 -113.92 -66.27 27.43
CA SER A 614 -114.06 -66.79 28.80
C SER A 614 -115.29 -66.26 29.55
N ALA A 615 -115.89 -65.15 29.11
CA ALA A 615 -117.21 -64.68 29.56
C ALA A 615 -118.36 -65.64 29.16
N ALA A 616 -118.10 -66.58 28.24
CA ALA A 616 -119.04 -67.63 27.84
C ALA A 616 -118.97 -68.92 28.70
N ARG A 617 -118.08 -69.05 29.70
CA ARG A 617 -118.00 -70.26 30.56
C ARG A 617 -117.60 -69.96 32.02
N LYS A 618 -118.63 -69.94 32.90
CA LYS A 618 -118.65 -70.31 34.33
C LYS A 618 -117.60 -69.74 35.32
N ASN A 619 -118.15 -69.04 36.32
CA ASN A 619 -117.93 -69.15 37.78
C ASN A 619 -116.57 -69.59 38.37
N SER A 620 -116.08 -68.70 39.24
CA SER A 620 -115.52 -68.96 40.59
C SER A 620 -114.01 -69.19 40.76
N VAL A 621 -113.58 -68.70 41.93
CA VAL A 621 -112.37 -68.98 42.72
C VAL A 621 -111.25 -67.94 42.63
N LYS A 622 -110.88 -67.52 43.84
CA LYS A 622 -109.91 -66.53 44.27
C LYS A 622 -108.48 -67.07 44.25
N ASN A 623 -107.55 -66.10 44.19
CA ASN A 623 -106.36 -65.93 45.03
C ASN A 623 -104.99 -66.56 44.69
N ASP A 624 -104.01 -65.66 44.83
CA ASP A 624 -102.67 -65.77 45.42
C ASP A 624 -101.52 -66.40 44.61
N ASN A 625 -100.62 -65.52 44.11
CA ASN A 625 -99.16 -65.56 44.28
C ASN A 625 -98.47 -64.51 43.40
N GLN A 626 -98.15 -63.33 43.94
CA GLN A 626 -97.37 -62.28 43.25
C GLN A 626 -96.12 -61.78 44.00
N ASP A 627 -95.80 -62.32 45.17
CA ASP A 627 -94.74 -61.74 46.01
C ASP A 627 -93.35 -62.40 45.89
N ASN A 628 -93.18 -63.47 45.11
CA ASN A 628 -91.87 -64.14 44.96
C ASN A 628 -91.03 -63.69 43.76
N ASP A 629 -91.63 -63.08 42.73
CA ASP A 629 -90.89 -62.65 41.53
C ASP A 629 -90.20 -61.29 41.72
N ASN A 630 -90.72 -60.44 42.61
CA ASN A 630 -90.16 -59.10 42.85
C ASN A 630 -88.83 -59.14 43.62
N ILE A 631 -88.65 -60.09 44.54
CA ILE A 631 -87.40 -60.22 45.32
C ILE A 631 -86.26 -60.73 44.44
N ARG A 632 -86.56 -61.62 43.47
CA ARG A 632 -85.57 -62.14 42.53
C ARG A 632 -85.10 -61.06 41.54
N LEU A 633 -86.03 -60.25 41.05
CA LEU A 633 -85.72 -59.14 40.13
C LEU A 633 -84.83 -58.07 40.79
N GLN A 634 -85.03 -57.82 42.09
CA GLN A 634 -84.27 -56.81 42.82
C GLN A 634 -82.82 -57.26 43.11
N GLN A 635 -82.60 -58.55 43.36
CA GLN A 635 -81.25 -59.11 43.55
C GLN A 635 -80.44 -59.15 42.24
N ASP A 636 -81.08 -59.42 41.10
CA ASP A 636 -80.40 -59.40 39.80
C ASP A 636 -80.04 -57.98 39.35
N LEU A 637 -80.90 -56.99 39.62
CA LEU A 637 -80.60 -55.57 39.42
C LEU A 637 -79.42 -55.07 40.26
N GLN A 638 -79.24 -55.61 41.46
CA GLN A 638 -78.11 -55.23 42.33
C GLN A 638 -76.79 -55.83 41.83
N ARG A 639 -76.79 -57.08 41.33
CA ARG A 639 -75.61 -57.73 40.74
C ARG A 639 -75.17 -57.06 39.43
N GLU A 640 -76.10 -56.57 38.60
CA GLU A 640 -75.73 -55.82 37.39
C GLU A 640 -75.11 -54.45 37.72
N ARG A 641 -75.60 -53.77 38.75
CA ARG A 641 -75.01 -52.50 39.21
C ARG A 641 -73.58 -52.68 39.72
N GLU A 642 -73.31 -53.75 40.47
CA GLU A 642 -71.95 -54.08 40.94
C GLU A 642 -71.00 -54.46 39.80
N LYS A 643 -71.48 -55.19 38.79
CA LYS A 643 -70.68 -55.49 37.58
C LYS A 643 -70.34 -54.24 36.79
N SER A 644 -71.29 -53.31 36.67
CA SER A 644 -71.10 -52.05 35.93
C SER A 644 -70.11 -51.13 36.65
N ALA A 645 -70.18 -51.03 37.98
CA ALA A 645 -69.23 -50.26 38.78
C ALA A 645 -67.79 -50.80 38.67
N ARG A 646 -67.59 -52.13 38.66
CA ARG A 646 -66.26 -52.73 38.49
C ARG A 646 -65.67 -52.49 37.09
N LEU A 647 -66.51 -52.47 36.05
CA LEU A 647 -66.08 -52.14 34.68
C LEU A 647 -65.67 -50.66 34.54
N GLU A 648 -66.38 -49.76 35.21
CA GLU A 648 -66.04 -48.33 35.21
C GLU A 648 -64.72 -48.05 35.95
N GLU A 649 -64.44 -48.79 37.03
CA GLU A 649 -63.19 -48.69 37.78
C GLU A 649 -61.99 -49.27 36.98
N GLN A 650 -62.19 -50.38 36.26
CA GLN A 650 -61.17 -50.92 35.33
C GLN A 650 -60.84 -49.95 34.18
N LEU A 651 -61.85 -49.26 33.63
CA LEU A 651 -61.63 -48.28 32.57
C LEU A 651 -60.89 -47.03 33.08
N LYS A 652 -61.14 -46.60 34.33
CA LYS A 652 -60.37 -45.51 34.96
C LYS A 652 -58.91 -45.89 35.16
N GLN A 653 -58.61 -47.12 35.58
CA GLN A 653 -57.24 -47.59 35.76
C GLN A 653 -56.48 -47.75 34.42
N GLN A 654 -57.16 -48.16 33.34
CA GLN A 654 -56.56 -48.20 32.00
C GLN A 654 -56.31 -46.81 31.41
N GLY A 655 -57.16 -45.83 31.72
CA GLY A 655 -56.99 -44.44 31.29
C GLY A 655 -55.76 -43.78 31.91
N SER A 656 -55.48 -44.00 33.19
CA SER A 656 -54.29 -43.46 33.86
C SER A 656 -52.98 -44.08 33.34
N ALA A 657 -52.97 -45.38 33.05
CA ALA A 657 -51.77 -46.08 32.55
C ALA A 657 -51.36 -45.63 31.13
N LEU A 658 -52.32 -45.22 30.29
CA LEU A 658 -52.04 -44.70 28.95
C LEU A 658 -51.49 -43.27 28.98
N GLN A 659 -51.83 -42.48 29.99
CA GLN A 659 -51.36 -41.10 30.14
C GLN A 659 -49.91 -41.03 30.64
N GLU A 660 -49.50 -41.97 31.49
CA GLU A 660 -48.14 -42.08 32.01
C GLU A 660 -47.15 -42.53 30.92
N LYS A 661 -47.57 -43.47 30.06
CA LYS A 661 -46.75 -43.99 28.95
C LYS A 661 -46.46 -42.94 27.86
N GLN A 662 -47.40 -42.02 27.60
CA GLN A 662 -47.18 -40.91 26.66
C GLN A 662 -46.20 -39.85 27.19
N HIS A 663 -46.03 -39.76 28.51
CA HIS A 663 -45.09 -38.83 29.13
C HIS A 663 -43.65 -39.36 29.11
N GLU A 664 -43.45 -40.67 29.25
CA GLU A 664 -42.12 -41.30 29.19
C GLU A 664 -41.54 -41.29 27.76
N ASP A 665 -42.34 -41.62 26.75
CA ASP A 665 -41.91 -41.62 25.35
C ASP A 665 -41.50 -40.22 24.85
N GLY A 666 -42.12 -39.16 25.39
CA GLY A 666 -41.77 -37.77 25.09
C GLY A 666 -40.42 -37.32 25.66
N ILE A 667 -39.99 -37.91 26.79
CA ILE A 667 -38.73 -37.55 27.47
C ILE A 667 -37.54 -38.28 26.82
N GLU A 668 -37.71 -39.51 26.33
CA GLU A 668 -36.66 -40.25 25.61
C GLU A 668 -36.34 -39.65 24.23
N ALA A 669 -37.34 -39.12 23.53
CA ALA A 669 -37.13 -38.45 22.23
C ALA A 669 -36.29 -37.17 22.36
N TYR A 670 -36.42 -36.43 23.48
CA TYR A 670 -35.68 -35.19 23.71
C TYR A 670 -34.22 -35.41 24.13
N LYS A 671 -33.91 -36.53 24.81
CA LYS A 671 -32.52 -36.90 25.16
C LYS A 671 -31.71 -37.37 23.94
N LYS A 672 -32.34 -38.02 22.96
CA LYS A 672 -31.67 -38.48 21.73
C LYS A 672 -31.26 -37.34 20.78
N SER A 673 -31.90 -36.17 20.86
CA SER A 673 -31.57 -35.02 20.01
C SER A 673 -30.40 -34.16 20.52
N GLN A 674 -29.87 -34.39 21.73
CA GLN A 674 -28.72 -33.62 22.26
C GLN A 674 -27.36 -34.32 22.15
N SER A 675 -27.30 -35.59 21.73
CA SER A 675 -26.04 -36.35 21.69
C SER A 675 -25.36 -36.41 20.31
N SER A 676 -25.86 -35.70 19.28
CA SER A 676 -25.30 -35.76 17.91
C SER A 676 -24.50 -34.54 17.44
N GLU A 677 -24.21 -33.55 18.31
CA GLU A 677 -23.49 -32.31 17.92
C GLU A 677 -22.05 -32.19 18.47
N LYS A 678 -21.44 -33.27 18.98
CA LYS A 678 -20.05 -33.24 19.45
C LYS A 678 -19.21 -34.41 18.94
N SER A 679 -18.88 -34.43 17.65
CA SER A 679 -17.74 -35.22 17.15
C SER A 679 -17.33 -34.82 15.72
N SER A 680 -16.51 -33.77 15.58
CA SER A 680 -15.66 -33.57 14.40
C SER A 680 -14.46 -32.67 14.75
N ILE A 681 -13.51 -33.22 15.50
CA ILE A 681 -12.15 -32.69 15.60
C ILE A 681 -11.21 -33.78 15.10
N VAL A 682 -10.59 -33.51 13.96
CA VAL A 682 -9.61 -34.34 13.26
C VAL A 682 -8.29 -34.30 14.04
N GLN A 683 -7.83 -35.46 14.51
CA GLN A 683 -6.47 -35.71 14.99
C GLN A 683 -5.59 -36.12 13.80
N ALA A 684 -4.47 -35.43 13.59
CA ALA A 684 -3.36 -35.90 12.77
C ALA A 684 -2.14 -36.14 13.67
N ASN A 685 -1.65 -37.39 13.65
CA ASN A 685 -0.43 -37.85 14.32
C ASN A 685 0.83 -37.29 13.64
N PRO A 686 1.90 -37.00 14.40
CA PRO A 686 3.24 -36.77 13.87
C PRO A 686 4.16 -37.95 14.22
N ALA A 687 4.67 -38.65 13.20
CA ALA A 687 5.85 -39.50 13.34
C ALA A 687 6.54 -39.60 11.97
N GLU A 688 7.87 -39.56 12.01
CA GLU A 688 8.82 -39.72 10.89
C GLU A 688 9.13 -38.48 10.06
N LEU A 689 10.18 -37.75 10.46
CA LEU A 689 11.44 -37.68 9.70
C LEU A 689 12.43 -36.77 10.43
N ASP A 690 13.44 -37.42 11.01
CA ASP A 690 14.60 -36.80 11.65
C ASP A 690 15.85 -37.02 10.78
N LYS A 691 16.78 -36.06 10.88
CA LYS A 691 18.17 -36.04 10.40
C LYS A 691 18.45 -35.53 8.97
N SER A 692 18.60 -34.21 8.84
CA SER A 692 19.94 -33.60 8.64
C SER A 692 19.86 -32.06 8.57
N LEU A 693 20.33 -31.40 9.63
CA LEU A 693 20.81 -30.02 9.67
C LEU A 693 22.35 -30.04 9.38
N PRO A 694 23.05 -28.92 9.04
CA PRO A 694 22.81 -27.60 9.63
C PRO A 694 23.01 -26.34 8.76
N ALA A 695 22.59 -25.23 9.38
CA ALA A 695 23.07 -23.86 9.25
C ALA A 695 22.55 -23.03 8.06
N GLY A 696 21.55 -22.18 8.34
CA GLY A 696 21.08 -21.16 7.40
C GLY A 696 19.89 -20.37 7.93
N ASN A 697 20.10 -19.66 9.02
CA ASN A 697 19.12 -18.88 9.78
C ASN A 697 18.39 -17.78 8.95
N ILE A 698 17.06 -17.76 9.12
CA ILE A 698 16.23 -16.58 9.48
C ILE A 698 16.12 -15.43 8.45
N TYR A 699 15.00 -15.36 7.72
CA TYR A 699 13.84 -14.52 8.10
C TYR A 699 12.66 -14.77 7.16
N ALA A 700 11.54 -15.12 7.79
CA ALA A 700 10.22 -15.11 7.21
C ALA A 700 9.56 -13.72 7.34
N LYS A 701 8.51 -13.56 6.53
CA LYS A 701 7.34 -12.66 6.68
C LYS A 701 7.50 -11.20 6.26
N ARG A 702 6.91 -10.89 5.09
CA ARG A 702 5.48 -10.55 5.07
C ARG A 702 4.80 -11.07 3.82
#